data_AF-D6V4Z9-F1
#
_entry.id   AF-D6V4Z9-F1
#
_cell.length_a   1.000
_cell.length_b   1.000
_cell.length_c   1.000
_cell.angle_alpha   90.00
_cell.angle_beta   90.00
_cell.angle_gamma   90.00
#
_symmetry.space_group_name_H-M   'P 1'
#
loop_
_entity.id
_entity.type
_entity.pdbx_description
1 polymer ?
#
loop_
_entity_poly.entity_id
_entity_poly.type
_entity_poly.pdbx_seq_one_letter_code
_entity_poly.pdbx_strand_id
1 'polypeptide(L)'
;MNDCCATSPSQGKPAASVSATLPNYTVRPGVTFPDWSMVTSPTVIDAVLAMVGLDHVLGRWSGYDPATDRVRVALLKLYAEEGRAPTIAALADRAGLGEAAVRPLLEDLRRRDLVILDGERIVGAYPFTDQDRGHQVTLDGRVLDAMCAVDALGIGAMTDRDISIASRCRHCGAPIRITTRDRGRVLADVEPRAAVMWQSVHYEGACAASSLCTTTAFFCSDEHLSAWRRECSADEPGFRLSIEEGLEAGRALFEPSLAGLGVTPRPSVDLESKSPVVANLPFRKNGRNRRAYDLVVIGAGSAGFSASITAADQGAQVALIGAGTIGGTCVNIGCVPSKTLIRAAETLHNARVAARFAGITAEAHITDWRATIRQKDTLVAGLRQAKYADLLPAYNGIAYREGPARLVEGGIEAAGARIAADRIIIATGARPAIPAIPGIEAVPYLTSTTALDLAELPGTLLVVGGGYIGAELAQMFSRAGVKVTLVCRSRLLPEAEPEIGAALTGYFADEGIDVLSGVAYRAIGKTATGISFAVTRDGQKTTIDADQVLLTTGRTPNVEGLGLAERGVGVTPKGGIVVDDRMRTTRAGIYAAGDVTGRDQFVYMAAYGAKLAAKNALNGDSLRYDNTAMPAVVFSDPQVASVGLTEAAARAAGHSIRVSTIGLDQVPRALAARDTRGLIKLVADAVSGRLLGAHILAPEGADSIQTAALAIRQGLTIGDLADTIFPYLTTVEGLKLAALSFDKEVAKLSCCAG
;
A
#
# COMPACT_ATOMS: atom_id res chain seq x y z
N MET A 1 14.60 50.11 -1.95
CA MET A 1 14.44 50.64 -0.57
C MET A 1 14.72 49.49 0.39
N ASN A 2 15.82 49.66 1.11
CA ASN A 2 16.44 48.99 2.25
C ASN A 2 15.84 47.72 2.90
N ASP A 3 16.76 46.75 3.06
CA ASP A 3 17.16 45.97 4.25
C ASP A 3 16.13 45.27 5.15
N CYS A 4 16.36 43.97 5.33
CA CYS A 4 16.58 43.34 6.65
C CYS A 4 17.29 41.98 6.48
N CYS A 5 18.62 42.00 6.49
CA CYS A 5 19.47 40.82 6.68
C CYS A 5 19.58 40.46 8.17
N ALA A 6 19.36 39.19 8.52
CA ALA A 6 19.93 38.56 9.70
C ALA A 6 20.73 37.34 9.23
N THR A 7 22.04 37.37 9.47
CA THR A 7 23.03 36.37 9.08
C THR A 7 23.11 35.21 10.07
N SER A 8 23.28 33.99 9.57
CA SER A 8 23.90 32.84 10.26
C SER A 8 24.31 31.75 9.25
N PRO A 9 25.28 30.87 9.60
CA PRO A 9 26.49 30.69 8.80
C PRO A 9 26.48 29.49 7.84
N SER A 10 27.48 29.51 6.95
CA SER A 10 27.87 28.47 6.00
C SER A 10 27.90 27.06 6.61
N GLN A 11 27.14 26.15 6.01
CA GLN A 11 27.36 24.71 6.16
C GLN A 11 27.84 24.12 4.84
N GLY A 12 28.98 23.44 4.91
CA GLY A 12 29.69 22.87 3.78
C GLY A 12 28.90 21.77 3.06
N LYS A 13 29.35 21.50 1.83
CA LYS A 13 28.90 20.41 0.95
C LYS A 13 28.63 19.11 1.72
N PRO A 14 27.40 18.58 1.71
CA PRO A 14 27.18 17.16 1.97
C PRO A 14 27.50 16.38 0.69
N ALA A 15 28.46 15.47 0.79
CA ALA A 15 28.62 14.41 -0.19
C ALA A 15 27.34 13.54 -0.18
N ALA A 16 26.65 13.49 -1.31
CA ALA A 16 25.39 12.76 -1.46
C ALA A 16 25.63 11.24 -1.42
N SER A 17 25.08 10.57 -0.41
CA SER A 17 24.81 9.13 -0.45
C SER A 17 23.41 8.91 -1.02
N VAL A 18 23.34 8.35 -2.23
CA VAL A 18 22.09 8.22 -3.00
C VAL A 18 21.30 6.99 -2.54
N SER A 19 20.23 7.24 -1.79
CA SER A 19 19.03 6.40 -1.71
C SER A 19 17.85 7.33 -1.43
N ALA A 20 17.48 8.16 -2.41
CA ALA A 20 16.37 9.10 -2.28
C ALA A 20 15.25 8.69 -3.24
N THR A 21 14.08 8.38 -2.70
CA THR A 21 12.83 8.28 -3.47
C THR A 21 12.57 9.63 -4.13
N LEU A 22 12.32 9.66 -5.45
CA LEU A 22 12.05 10.91 -6.17
C LEU A 22 10.77 11.58 -5.62
N PRO A 23 10.78 12.89 -5.31
CA PRO A 23 9.67 13.58 -4.68
C PRO A 23 8.52 13.75 -5.68
N ASN A 24 7.32 13.30 -5.35
CA ASN A 24 6.16 13.40 -6.24
C ASN A 24 5.01 14.14 -5.55
N TYR A 25 4.51 15.22 -6.16
CA TYR A 25 3.50 16.11 -5.59
C TYR A 25 2.16 15.90 -6.28
N THR A 26 1.14 15.45 -5.55
CA THR A 26 -0.21 15.27 -6.11
C THR A 26 -0.93 16.61 -6.25
N VAL A 27 -1.31 16.97 -7.47
CA VAL A 27 -2.09 18.16 -7.78
C VAL A 27 -3.58 17.87 -7.58
N ARG A 28 -4.06 16.79 -8.20
CA ARG A 28 -5.43 16.26 -8.14
C ARG A 28 -5.39 14.74 -8.38
N PRO A 29 -6.46 13.98 -8.12
CA PRO A 29 -6.45 12.53 -8.30
C PRO A 29 -5.96 12.13 -9.71
N GLY A 30 -4.90 11.33 -9.76
CA GLY A 30 -4.28 10.87 -11.02
C GLY A 30 -3.37 11.87 -11.72
N VAL A 31 -3.10 13.04 -11.14
CA VAL A 31 -2.20 14.07 -11.69
C VAL A 31 -1.13 14.40 -10.65
N THR A 32 0.11 14.06 -10.97
CA THR A 32 1.26 14.29 -10.09
C THR A 32 2.35 15.09 -10.80
N PHE A 33 3.16 15.81 -10.04
CA PHE A 33 4.21 16.70 -10.54
C PHE A 33 5.49 16.51 -9.71
N PRO A 34 6.68 16.43 -10.31
CA PRO A 34 6.89 16.02 -11.70
C PRO A 34 6.38 14.61 -11.96
N ASP A 35 5.96 14.32 -13.18
CA ASP A 35 5.72 12.95 -13.62
C ASP A 35 7.05 12.26 -13.93
N TRP A 36 7.64 11.64 -12.90
CA TRP A 36 8.90 10.90 -13.02
C TRP A 36 8.83 9.71 -13.96
N SER A 37 7.63 9.23 -14.34
CA SER A 37 7.51 8.16 -15.34
C SER A 37 7.92 8.62 -16.74
N MET A 38 7.98 9.94 -16.96
CA MET A 38 8.39 10.54 -18.23
C MET A 38 9.90 10.76 -18.32
N VAL A 39 10.64 10.55 -17.23
CA VAL A 39 12.08 10.83 -17.14
C VAL A 39 12.89 9.53 -17.16
N THR A 40 13.83 9.44 -18.09
CA THR A 40 14.75 8.32 -18.28
C THR A 40 16.22 8.72 -18.21
N SER A 41 16.56 9.99 -18.50
CA SER A 41 17.93 10.50 -18.44
C SER A 41 18.32 10.84 -16.99
N PRO A 42 19.45 10.29 -16.48
CA PRO A 42 19.97 10.67 -15.16
C PRO A 42 20.23 12.18 -15.02
N THR A 43 20.70 12.84 -16.08
CA THR A 43 20.92 14.29 -16.09
C THR A 43 19.60 15.05 -15.92
N VAL A 44 18.52 14.55 -16.51
CA VAL A 44 17.17 15.14 -16.38
C VAL A 44 16.62 14.88 -14.97
N ILE A 45 16.86 13.69 -14.41
CA ILE A 45 16.51 13.40 -13.01
C ILE A 45 17.18 14.42 -12.09
N ASP A 46 18.50 14.62 -12.21
CA ASP A 46 19.23 15.57 -11.37
C ASP A 46 18.77 17.01 -11.59
N ALA A 47 18.52 17.42 -12.84
CA ALA A 47 18.07 18.76 -13.18
C ALA A 47 16.66 19.06 -12.63
N VAL A 48 15.72 18.13 -12.82
CA VAL A 48 14.36 18.26 -12.31
C VAL A 48 14.37 18.19 -10.79
N LEU A 49 15.15 17.27 -10.18
CA LEU A 49 15.30 17.16 -8.72
C LEU A 49 15.83 18.44 -8.10
N ALA A 50 16.88 19.02 -8.67
CA ALA A 50 17.45 20.27 -8.17
C ALA A 50 16.49 21.44 -8.33
N MET A 51 15.64 21.43 -9.36
CA MET A 51 14.59 22.43 -9.54
C MET A 51 13.41 22.23 -8.57
N VAL A 52 13.03 20.98 -8.27
CA VAL A 52 11.85 20.69 -7.41
C VAL A 52 12.16 20.47 -5.93
N GLY A 53 13.41 20.22 -5.57
CA GLY A 53 13.86 19.91 -4.21
C GLY A 53 13.97 21.13 -3.27
N LEU A 54 13.49 22.30 -3.70
CA LEU A 54 13.44 23.51 -2.89
C LEU A 54 12.06 23.62 -2.21
N ASP A 55 12.03 23.94 -0.91
CA ASP A 55 10.82 23.91 -0.05
C ASP A 55 9.59 24.68 -0.60
N HIS A 56 9.79 25.65 -1.48
CA HIS A 56 8.73 26.46 -2.10
C HIS A 56 7.88 25.71 -3.15
N VAL A 57 8.41 24.62 -3.74
CA VAL A 57 7.80 23.90 -4.86
C VAL A 57 6.58 23.09 -4.41
N LEU A 58 6.58 22.60 -3.17
CA LEU A 58 5.49 21.86 -2.55
C LEU A 58 4.22 22.73 -2.47
N GLY A 59 4.38 23.99 -2.05
CA GLY A 59 3.31 24.99 -2.04
C GLY A 59 2.93 25.51 -3.44
N ARG A 60 3.85 25.51 -4.39
CA ARG A 60 3.58 25.92 -5.78
C ARG A 60 2.62 24.97 -6.48
N TRP A 61 2.88 23.66 -6.40
CA TRP A 61 2.18 22.68 -7.24
C TRP A 61 1.17 21.80 -6.51
N SER A 62 1.11 21.82 -5.18
CA SER A 62 0.21 20.94 -4.42
C SER A 62 -0.47 21.62 -3.23
N GLY A 63 -1.54 21.00 -2.73
CA GLY A 63 -2.22 21.44 -1.51
C GLY A 63 -3.04 22.73 -1.66
N TYR A 64 -3.44 23.14 -2.87
CA TYR A 64 -4.50 24.12 -3.08
C TYR A 64 -5.87 23.46 -3.22
N ASP A 65 -6.92 24.24 -2.98
CA ASP A 65 -8.29 23.76 -3.08
C ASP A 65 -8.67 23.37 -4.53
N PRO A 66 -9.64 22.45 -4.71
CA PRO A 66 -10.06 22.01 -6.04
C PRO A 66 -10.63 23.11 -6.95
N ALA A 67 -11.12 24.23 -6.41
CA ALA A 67 -11.61 25.34 -7.21
C ALA A 67 -10.45 26.18 -7.77
N THR A 68 -9.38 26.36 -7.00
CA THR A 68 -8.11 26.94 -7.45
C THR A 68 -7.50 26.13 -8.60
N ASP A 69 -7.52 24.79 -8.51
CA ASP A 69 -7.06 23.93 -9.61
C ASP A 69 -7.94 24.06 -10.86
N ARG A 70 -9.27 24.15 -10.68
CA ARG A 70 -10.19 24.36 -11.79
C ARG A 70 -9.94 25.69 -12.50
N VAL A 71 -9.71 26.77 -11.75
CA VAL A 71 -9.34 28.08 -12.31
C VAL A 71 -8.01 27.99 -13.05
N ARG A 72 -7.01 27.32 -12.48
CA ARG A 72 -5.70 27.10 -13.12
C ARG A 72 -5.82 26.35 -14.44
N VAL A 73 -6.54 25.23 -14.48
CA VAL A 73 -6.75 24.44 -15.70
C VAL A 73 -7.53 25.24 -16.75
N ALA A 74 -8.58 25.96 -16.33
CA ALA A 74 -9.34 26.84 -17.21
C ALA A 74 -8.47 27.94 -17.84
N LEU A 75 -7.61 28.56 -17.03
CA LEU A 75 -6.67 29.59 -17.45
C LEU A 75 -5.68 29.08 -18.48
N LEU A 76 -5.05 27.92 -18.24
CA LEU A 76 -4.08 27.33 -19.19
C LEU A 76 -4.74 26.91 -20.51
N LYS A 77 -5.96 26.37 -20.47
CA LYS A 77 -6.73 26.05 -21.69
C LYS A 77 -7.05 27.29 -22.51
N LEU A 78 -7.55 28.35 -21.86
CA LEU A 78 -7.84 29.62 -22.53
C LEU A 78 -6.59 30.24 -23.14
N TYR A 79 -5.46 30.23 -22.43
CA TYR A 79 -4.20 30.72 -22.96
C TYR A 79 -3.79 29.98 -24.25
N ALA A 80 -3.83 28.64 -24.23
CA ALA A 80 -3.50 27.81 -25.38
C ALA A 80 -4.46 28.02 -26.57
N GLU A 81 -5.75 28.26 -26.30
CA GLU A 81 -6.78 28.51 -27.31
C GLU A 81 -6.72 29.92 -27.91
N GLU A 82 -6.40 30.93 -27.10
CA GLU A 82 -6.50 32.35 -27.48
C GLU A 82 -5.16 32.97 -27.89
N GLY A 83 -4.03 32.41 -27.47
CA GLY A 83 -2.70 32.96 -27.75
C GLY A 83 -2.23 34.04 -26.77
N ARG A 84 -3.05 34.37 -25.75
CA ARG A 84 -2.84 35.49 -24.82
C ARG A 84 -3.62 35.29 -23.52
N ALA A 85 -3.37 36.12 -22.51
CA ALA A 85 -4.13 36.08 -21.27
C ALA A 85 -5.63 36.32 -21.48
N PRO A 86 -6.51 35.49 -20.88
CA PRO A 86 -7.94 35.71 -20.92
C PRO A 86 -8.35 36.85 -19.98
N THR A 87 -9.54 37.41 -20.21
CA THR A 87 -10.18 38.31 -19.25
C THR A 87 -10.68 37.53 -18.04
N ILE A 88 -10.84 38.20 -16.88
CA ILE A 88 -11.43 37.56 -15.68
C ILE A 88 -12.83 37.00 -16.00
N ALA A 89 -13.61 37.70 -16.82
CA ALA A 89 -14.93 37.26 -17.26
C ALA A 89 -14.88 35.93 -18.04
N ALA A 90 -13.99 35.82 -19.04
CA ALA A 90 -13.82 34.61 -19.84
C ALA A 90 -13.31 33.44 -18.98
N LEU A 91 -12.40 33.72 -18.03
CA LEU A 91 -11.91 32.74 -17.08
C LEU A 91 -13.01 32.24 -16.13
N ALA A 92 -13.83 33.14 -15.62
CA ALA A 92 -14.93 32.81 -14.72
C ALA A 92 -15.98 31.92 -15.41
N ASP A 93 -16.35 32.28 -16.64
CA ASP A 93 -17.23 31.47 -17.49
C ASP A 93 -16.66 30.06 -17.71
N ARG A 94 -15.39 29.97 -18.13
CA ARG A 94 -14.72 28.68 -18.37
C ARG A 94 -14.59 27.82 -17.11
N ALA A 95 -14.37 28.43 -15.95
CA ALA A 95 -14.26 27.73 -14.67
C ALA A 95 -15.63 27.37 -14.06
N GLY A 96 -16.74 27.88 -14.61
CA GLY A 96 -18.07 27.72 -14.04
C GLY A 96 -18.22 28.42 -12.69
N LEU A 97 -17.61 29.59 -12.54
CA LEU A 97 -17.58 30.39 -11.31
C LEU A 97 -18.04 31.84 -11.60
N GLY A 98 -18.48 32.57 -10.59
CA GLY A 98 -18.69 34.01 -10.71
C GLY A 98 -17.36 34.78 -10.66
N GLU A 99 -17.26 35.93 -11.33
CA GLU A 99 -16.02 36.74 -11.35
C GLU A 99 -15.52 37.10 -9.95
N ALA A 100 -16.42 37.40 -9.00
CA ALA A 100 -16.07 37.68 -7.61
C ALA A 100 -15.40 36.49 -6.90
N ALA A 101 -15.75 35.25 -7.29
CA ALA A 101 -15.17 34.03 -6.73
C ALA A 101 -13.82 33.67 -7.36
N VAL A 102 -13.55 34.12 -8.59
CA VAL A 102 -12.27 33.86 -9.29
C VAL A 102 -11.13 34.70 -8.72
N ARG A 103 -11.40 35.96 -8.34
CA ARG A 103 -10.37 36.89 -7.83
C ARG A 103 -9.53 36.36 -6.66
N PRO A 104 -10.11 35.81 -5.57
CA PRO A 104 -9.31 35.25 -4.48
C PRO A 104 -8.52 33.99 -4.89
N LEU A 105 -9.02 33.21 -5.86
CA LEU A 105 -8.33 32.02 -6.38
C LEU A 105 -7.15 32.40 -7.28
N LEU A 106 -7.28 33.44 -8.10
CA LEU A 106 -6.16 34.02 -8.87
C LEU A 106 -5.07 34.57 -7.95
N GLU A 107 -5.46 35.20 -6.85
CA GLU A 107 -4.52 35.70 -5.85
C GLU A 107 -3.82 34.55 -5.10
N ASP A 108 -4.48 33.41 -4.89
CA ASP A 108 -3.83 32.19 -4.40
C ASP A 108 -2.82 31.63 -5.42
N LEU A 109 -3.21 31.54 -6.70
CA LEU A 109 -2.32 31.12 -7.79
C LEU A 109 -1.12 32.07 -7.95
N ARG A 110 -1.30 33.37 -7.72
CA ARG A 110 -0.23 34.37 -7.72
C ARG A 110 0.75 34.15 -6.58
N ARG A 111 0.26 33.94 -5.35
CA ARG A 111 1.12 33.61 -4.18
C ARG A 111 1.91 32.31 -4.38
N ARG A 112 1.37 31.40 -5.19
CA ARG A 112 1.99 30.13 -5.57
C ARG A 112 2.86 30.25 -6.82
N ASP A 113 3.06 31.44 -7.40
CA ASP A 113 3.92 31.61 -8.57
C ASP A 113 3.45 30.78 -9.80
N LEU A 114 2.13 30.69 -9.97
CA LEU A 114 1.48 30.05 -11.12
C LEU A 114 0.81 31.06 -12.06
N VAL A 115 0.57 32.28 -11.59
CA VAL A 115 -0.06 33.38 -12.35
C VAL A 115 0.68 34.69 -12.10
N ILE A 116 0.83 35.50 -13.15
CA ILE A 116 1.38 36.85 -13.09
C ILE A 116 0.25 37.84 -13.31
N LEU A 117 0.07 38.77 -12.35
CA LEU A 117 -0.93 39.83 -12.41
C LEU A 117 -0.25 41.21 -12.55
N ASP A 118 -0.80 42.06 -13.40
CA ASP A 118 -0.52 43.49 -13.53
C ASP A 118 -1.77 44.27 -13.09
N GLY A 119 -1.79 44.69 -11.82
CA GLY A 119 -3.03 45.11 -11.16
C GLY A 119 -4.03 43.96 -11.09
N GLU A 120 -5.20 44.13 -11.70
CA GLU A 120 -6.22 43.08 -11.81
C GLU A 120 -6.13 42.27 -13.12
N ARG A 121 -5.21 42.63 -14.02
CA ARG A 121 -5.09 41.98 -15.33
C ARG A 121 -4.14 40.79 -15.24
N ILE A 122 -4.54 39.65 -15.80
CA ILE A 122 -3.65 38.50 -16.01
C ILE A 122 -2.70 38.84 -17.16
N VAL A 123 -1.39 38.69 -16.95
CA VAL A 123 -0.34 38.92 -17.97
C VAL A 123 0.60 37.72 -18.13
N GLY A 124 0.31 36.63 -17.41
CA GLY A 124 1.00 35.35 -17.55
C GLY A 124 0.38 34.27 -16.69
N ALA A 125 0.51 33.03 -17.13
CA ALA A 125 0.06 31.83 -16.43
C ALA A 125 1.00 30.69 -16.77
N TYR A 126 1.87 30.32 -15.82
CA TYR A 126 3.00 29.42 -16.06
C TYR A 126 2.52 28.08 -16.67
N PRO A 127 2.99 27.69 -17.87
CA PRO A 127 4.22 28.13 -18.58
C PRO A 127 4.11 29.34 -19.55
N PHE A 128 2.94 29.94 -19.74
CA PHE A 128 2.69 31.03 -20.72
C PHE A 128 2.89 32.45 -20.16
N THR A 129 3.20 33.40 -21.03
CA THR A 129 3.25 34.84 -20.70
C THR A 129 2.81 35.71 -21.88
N ASP A 130 2.32 36.92 -21.61
CA ASP A 130 2.08 37.94 -22.63
C ASP A 130 3.33 38.78 -22.96
N GLN A 131 4.44 38.53 -22.26
CA GLN A 131 5.71 39.22 -22.50
C GLN A 131 6.55 38.43 -23.48
N ASP A 132 7.10 39.10 -24.50
CA ASP A 132 8.10 38.48 -25.37
C ASP A 132 9.37 38.15 -24.56
N ARG A 133 9.56 36.85 -24.31
CA ARG A 133 10.76 36.31 -23.65
C ARG A 133 11.73 35.67 -24.65
N GLY A 134 11.45 35.76 -25.96
CA GLY A 134 12.26 35.18 -27.02
C GLY A 134 12.06 33.68 -27.21
N HIS A 135 10.96 33.11 -26.70
CA HIS A 135 10.58 31.70 -26.82
C HIS A 135 9.16 31.59 -27.37
N GLN A 136 9.01 31.76 -28.69
CA GLN A 136 7.71 31.75 -29.35
C GLN A 136 7.32 30.33 -29.75
N VAL A 137 6.19 29.84 -29.24
CA VAL A 137 5.63 28.53 -29.53
C VAL A 137 4.44 28.68 -30.46
N THR A 138 4.54 28.10 -31.66
CA THR A 138 3.43 28.01 -32.61
C THR A 138 2.63 26.73 -32.34
N LEU A 139 1.38 26.90 -31.95
CA LEU A 139 0.41 25.84 -31.61
C LEU A 139 -0.88 26.08 -32.42
N ASP A 140 -1.31 25.11 -33.22
CA ASP A 140 -2.53 25.20 -34.05
C ASP A 140 -2.63 26.52 -34.86
N GLY A 141 -1.49 27.00 -35.37
CA GLY A 141 -1.39 28.24 -36.18
C GLY A 141 -1.35 29.55 -35.37
N ARG A 142 -1.33 29.47 -34.03
CA ARG A 142 -1.24 30.62 -33.12
C ARG A 142 0.14 30.70 -32.52
N VAL A 143 0.64 31.91 -32.30
CA VAL A 143 1.92 32.15 -31.63
C VAL A 143 1.65 32.49 -30.17
N LEU A 144 2.33 31.77 -29.28
CA LEU A 144 2.32 31.92 -27.82
C LEU A 144 3.73 32.26 -27.35
N ASP A 145 3.89 33.04 -26.30
CA ASP A 145 5.18 33.22 -25.63
C ASP A 145 5.28 32.31 -24.39
N ALA A 146 6.35 31.51 -24.34
CA ALA A 146 6.71 30.69 -23.19
C ALA A 146 7.65 31.47 -22.25
N MET A 147 7.56 31.24 -20.94
CA MET A 147 8.38 31.98 -19.97
C MET A 147 9.88 31.66 -20.07
N CYS A 148 10.25 30.43 -20.44
CA CYS A 148 11.64 30.03 -20.69
C CYS A 148 11.76 28.83 -21.65
N ALA A 149 12.99 28.34 -21.85
CA ALA A 149 13.28 27.25 -22.79
C ALA A 149 12.61 25.89 -22.44
N VAL A 150 12.63 25.47 -21.18
CA VAL A 150 12.00 24.18 -20.76
C VAL A 150 10.47 24.26 -20.84
N ASP A 151 9.92 25.43 -20.53
CA ASP A 151 8.49 25.74 -20.66
C ASP A 151 8.04 25.62 -22.12
N ALA A 152 8.83 26.17 -23.05
CA ALA A 152 8.57 26.09 -24.48
C ALA A 152 8.51 24.63 -24.97
N LEU A 153 9.39 23.77 -24.47
CA LEU A 153 9.44 22.36 -24.82
C LEU A 153 8.28 21.55 -24.22
N GLY A 154 7.79 21.93 -23.04
CA GLY A 154 6.69 21.22 -22.37
C GLY A 154 5.29 21.50 -22.92
N ILE A 155 5.09 22.64 -23.60
CA ILE A 155 3.75 23.07 -24.08
C ILE A 155 3.09 22.06 -25.01
N GLY A 156 3.85 21.41 -25.90
CA GLY A 156 3.30 20.45 -26.85
C GLY A 156 2.66 19.25 -26.15
N ALA A 157 3.39 18.61 -25.24
CA ALA A 157 2.87 17.49 -24.46
C ALA A 157 1.74 17.90 -23.50
N MET A 158 1.83 19.09 -22.88
CA MET A 158 0.76 19.64 -22.04
C MET A 158 -0.56 19.80 -22.78
N THR A 159 -0.51 20.18 -24.05
CA THR A 159 -1.69 20.45 -24.89
C THR A 159 -2.11 19.27 -25.77
N ASP A 160 -1.35 18.17 -25.76
CA ASP A 160 -1.49 17.01 -26.65
C ASP A 160 -1.49 17.42 -28.13
N ARG A 161 -0.50 18.25 -28.51
CA ARG A 161 -0.35 18.84 -29.85
C ARG A 161 1.12 18.96 -30.26
N ASP A 162 1.35 18.87 -31.56
CA ASP A 162 2.66 19.16 -32.15
C ASP A 162 2.86 20.68 -32.24
N ILE A 163 4.09 21.14 -31.98
CA ILE A 163 4.43 22.57 -31.88
C ILE A 163 5.68 22.89 -32.68
N SER A 164 5.82 24.17 -33.05
CA SER A 164 7.06 24.74 -33.57
C SER A 164 7.54 25.87 -32.68
N ILE A 165 8.75 25.77 -32.14
CA ILE A 165 9.38 26.76 -31.27
C ILE A 165 10.34 27.58 -32.10
N ALA A 166 10.18 28.90 -32.09
CA ALA A 166 11.12 29.87 -32.60
C ALA A 166 11.77 30.62 -31.43
N SER A 167 13.10 30.51 -31.32
CA SER A 167 13.87 31.13 -30.26
C SER A 167 15.20 31.68 -30.78
N ARG A 168 16.01 32.23 -29.88
CA ARG A 168 17.33 32.79 -30.18
C ARG A 168 18.36 32.25 -29.21
N CYS A 169 19.55 31.98 -29.71
CA CYS A 169 20.71 31.65 -28.90
C CYS A 169 20.96 32.79 -27.90
N ARG A 170 20.98 32.47 -26.61
CA ARG A 170 21.15 33.46 -25.54
C ARG A 170 22.48 34.21 -25.61
N HIS A 171 23.52 33.59 -26.17
CA HIS A 171 24.85 34.20 -26.29
C HIS A 171 24.98 35.08 -27.54
N CYS A 172 24.68 34.55 -28.73
CA CYS A 172 24.99 35.23 -30.01
C CYS A 172 23.77 35.73 -30.79
N GLY A 173 22.54 35.49 -30.30
CA GLY A 173 21.29 35.90 -30.93
C GLY A 173 20.87 35.14 -32.20
N ALA A 174 21.65 34.13 -32.62
CA ALA A 174 21.35 33.30 -33.79
C ALA A 174 19.99 32.58 -33.62
N PRO A 175 19.19 32.42 -34.69
CA PRO A 175 17.89 31.77 -34.60
C PRO A 175 18.03 30.29 -34.23
N ILE A 176 17.12 29.80 -33.40
CA ILE A 176 16.95 28.39 -33.04
C ILE A 176 15.50 28.01 -33.34
N ARG A 177 15.30 26.93 -34.09
CA ARG A 177 13.99 26.39 -34.45
C ARG A 177 13.90 24.94 -33.98
N ILE A 178 12.82 24.61 -33.29
CA ILE A 178 12.57 23.25 -32.81
C ILE A 178 11.15 22.87 -33.22
N THR A 179 10.96 21.68 -33.77
CA THR A 179 9.63 21.16 -34.07
C THR A 179 9.43 19.81 -33.38
N THR A 180 8.20 19.53 -32.96
CA THR A 180 7.83 18.28 -32.31
C THR A 180 6.85 17.47 -33.15
N ARG A 181 6.76 16.18 -32.84
CA ARG A 181 5.81 15.20 -33.39
C ARG A 181 5.28 14.31 -32.26
N ASP A 182 4.33 13.46 -32.60
CA ASP A 182 3.69 12.54 -31.64
C ASP A 182 3.00 13.28 -30.49
N ARG A 183 2.23 14.30 -30.87
CA ARG A 183 1.49 15.18 -29.95
C ARG A 183 2.42 15.88 -28.97
N GLY A 184 3.53 16.38 -29.50
CA GLY A 184 4.52 17.13 -28.74
C GLY A 184 5.46 16.29 -27.88
N ARG A 185 5.43 14.95 -27.98
CA ARG A 185 6.23 14.06 -27.12
C ARG A 185 7.62 13.73 -27.66
N VAL A 186 7.85 13.92 -28.96
CA VAL A 186 9.11 13.55 -29.63
C VAL A 186 9.59 14.70 -30.51
N LEU A 187 10.91 14.90 -30.60
CA LEU A 187 11.48 15.87 -31.54
C LEU A 187 11.27 15.42 -33.00
N ALA A 188 10.86 16.36 -33.84
CA ALA A 188 10.78 16.19 -35.28
C ALA A 188 12.02 16.77 -35.97
N ASP A 189 12.41 18.00 -35.61
CA ASP A 189 13.62 18.66 -36.12
C ASP A 189 14.15 19.71 -35.15
N VAL A 190 15.45 19.96 -35.18
CA VAL A 190 16.17 20.95 -34.38
C VAL A 190 17.20 21.66 -35.25
N GLU A 191 17.06 22.96 -35.40
CA GLU A 191 17.97 23.82 -36.17
C GLU A 191 18.51 24.96 -35.30
N PRO A 192 19.84 25.10 -35.14
CA PRO A 192 20.87 24.19 -35.62
C PRO A 192 20.90 22.89 -34.81
N ARG A 193 21.33 21.78 -35.44
CA ARG A 193 21.40 20.46 -34.79
C ARG A 193 22.28 20.40 -33.54
N ALA A 194 23.23 21.33 -33.42
CA ALA A 194 24.12 21.45 -32.26
C ALA A 194 23.49 22.21 -31.08
N ALA A 195 22.23 22.62 -31.19
CA ALA A 195 21.57 23.38 -30.13
C ALA A 195 21.48 22.58 -28.83
N VAL A 196 21.60 23.30 -27.71
CA VAL A 196 21.52 22.77 -26.34
C VAL A 196 20.71 23.73 -25.48
N MET A 197 20.28 23.25 -24.31
CA MET A 197 19.54 24.03 -23.32
C MET A 197 20.35 24.12 -22.02
N TRP A 198 20.34 25.31 -21.41
CA TRP A 198 20.73 25.47 -20.01
C TRP A 198 19.48 25.47 -19.15
N GLN A 199 19.40 24.56 -18.19
CA GLN A 199 18.37 24.53 -17.17
C GLN A 199 18.92 25.16 -15.90
N SER A 200 18.44 26.36 -15.56
CA SER A 200 18.80 26.98 -14.28
C SER A 200 18.08 26.28 -13.13
N VAL A 201 18.74 26.22 -11.98
CA VAL A 201 18.13 25.83 -10.69
C VAL A 201 18.25 26.96 -9.66
N HIS A 202 18.67 28.14 -10.11
CA HIS A 202 18.78 29.33 -9.28
C HIS A 202 17.40 29.94 -9.05
N TYR A 203 16.94 29.96 -7.79
CA TYR A 203 15.67 30.54 -7.37
C TYR A 203 15.92 31.68 -6.38
N GLU A 204 15.64 32.91 -6.79
CA GLU A 204 15.69 34.10 -5.94
C GLU A 204 14.29 34.71 -5.79
N GLY A 205 13.82 34.88 -4.56
CA GLY A 205 12.52 35.47 -4.26
C GLY A 205 11.36 34.48 -4.33
N ALA A 206 10.16 34.96 -4.66
CA ALA A 206 8.91 34.17 -4.69
C ALA A 206 8.31 34.06 -6.11
N CYS A 207 9.14 34.21 -7.17
CA CYS A 207 8.67 34.20 -8.56
C CYS A 207 9.68 33.55 -9.52
N ALA A 208 9.29 32.46 -10.17
CA ALA A 208 10.08 31.70 -11.14
C ALA A 208 10.31 32.52 -12.42
N ALA A 209 9.34 33.34 -12.81
CA ALA A 209 9.41 34.18 -14.00
C ALA A 209 10.50 35.27 -13.90
N SER A 210 10.86 35.66 -12.67
CA SER A 210 11.91 36.65 -12.38
C SER A 210 13.21 36.03 -11.84
N SER A 211 13.27 34.71 -11.65
CA SER A 211 14.46 33.98 -11.21
C SER A 211 14.83 32.86 -12.18
N LEU A 212 14.30 31.63 -12.01
CA LEU A 212 14.62 30.45 -12.84
C LEU A 212 14.53 30.71 -14.35
N CYS A 213 13.49 31.40 -14.79
CA CYS A 213 13.22 31.63 -16.21
C CYS A 213 14.15 32.70 -16.83
N THR A 214 14.91 33.45 -16.02
CA THR A 214 15.80 34.50 -16.54
C THR A 214 17.07 33.94 -17.18
N THR A 215 17.53 32.79 -16.69
CA THR A 215 18.76 32.13 -17.16
C THR A 215 18.52 30.78 -17.86
N THR A 216 17.31 30.22 -17.76
CA THR A 216 16.93 29.00 -18.51
C THR A 216 16.68 29.32 -19.98
N ALA A 217 17.62 28.97 -20.87
CA ALA A 217 17.60 29.41 -22.27
C ALA A 217 18.23 28.39 -23.24
N PHE A 218 18.01 28.60 -24.54
CA PHE A 218 18.64 27.84 -25.62
C PHE A 218 19.96 28.48 -26.08
N PHE A 219 20.87 27.62 -26.54
CA PHE A 219 22.16 27.99 -27.14
C PHE A 219 22.33 27.21 -28.43
N CYS A 220 22.88 27.81 -29.47
CA CYS A 220 23.06 27.12 -30.75
C CYS A 220 24.23 26.13 -30.77
N SER A 221 25.07 26.11 -29.73
CA SER A 221 26.15 25.14 -29.51
C SER A 221 26.59 25.09 -28.05
N ASP A 222 27.24 24.00 -27.65
CA ASP A 222 27.92 23.88 -26.33
C ASP A 222 29.02 24.92 -26.13
N GLU A 223 29.68 25.37 -27.21
CA GLU A 223 30.70 26.42 -27.16
C GLU A 223 30.09 27.75 -26.72
N HIS A 224 28.92 28.11 -27.28
CA HIS A 224 28.21 29.33 -26.91
C HIS A 224 27.62 29.27 -25.50
N LEU A 225 27.12 28.11 -25.07
CA LEU A 225 26.75 27.91 -23.67
C LEU A 225 27.95 28.13 -22.75
N SER A 226 29.09 27.53 -23.08
CA SER A 226 30.32 27.65 -22.29
C SER A 226 30.86 29.08 -22.27
N ALA A 227 30.75 29.82 -23.36
CA ALA A 227 31.14 31.24 -23.44
C ALA A 227 30.25 32.11 -22.56
N TRP A 228 28.94 31.98 -22.68
CA TRP A 228 27.97 32.69 -21.84
C TRP A 228 28.16 32.39 -20.34
N ARG A 229 28.42 31.13 -19.96
CA ARG A 229 28.69 30.76 -18.56
C ARG A 229 29.96 31.39 -17.99
N ARG A 230 30.97 31.69 -18.82
CA ARG A 230 32.17 32.42 -18.37
C ARG A 230 31.86 33.91 -18.13
N GLU A 231 30.88 34.47 -18.84
CA GLU A 231 30.48 35.88 -18.72
C GLU A 231 29.55 36.12 -17.52
N CYS A 232 28.69 35.16 -17.16
CA CYS A 232 27.67 35.30 -16.12
C CYS A 232 28.13 34.93 -14.68
N SER A 233 29.43 34.80 -14.43
CA SER A 233 30.04 34.19 -13.23
C SER A 233 29.99 32.66 -13.23
N ALA A 234 31.11 32.01 -12.87
CA ALA A 234 31.29 30.57 -12.96
C ALA A 234 30.39 29.75 -12.00
N ASP A 235 29.68 30.43 -11.09
CA ASP A 235 28.90 29.84 -9.99
C ASP A 235 27.39 29.76 -10.25
N GLU A 236 26.86 30.17 -11.42
CA GLU A 236 25.43 30.01 -11.75
C GLU A 236 25.04 28.52 -11.72
N PRO A 237 24.17 28.07 -10.80
CA PRO A 237 23.84 26.67 -10.65
C PRO A 237 22.83 26.25 -11.71
N GLY A 238 23.14 25.17 -12.42
CA GLY A 238 22.26 24.65 -13.47
C GLY A 238 22.86 23.46 -14.21
N PHE A 239 22.07 22.93 -15.15
CA PHE A 239 22.37 21.72 -15.89
C PHE A 239 22.39 22.02 -17.38
N ARG A 240 23.42 21.52 -18.07
CA ARG A 240 23.43 21.46 -19.54
C ARG A 240 22.60 20.26 -19.96
N LEU A 241 21.57 20.48 -20.77
CA LEU A 241 20.71 19.45 -21.36
C LEU A 241 20.80 19.51 -22.89
N SER A 242 20.78 18.35 -23.54
CA SER A 242 20.43 18.29 -24.97
C SER A 242 18.97 18.75 -25.18
N ILE A 243 18.57 19.06 -26.41
CA ILE A 243 17.17 19.43 -26.68
C ILE A 243 16.21 18.26 -26.40
N GLU A 244 16.65 17.01 -26.61
CA GLU A 244 15.88 15.81 -26.28
C GLU A 244 15.68 15.68 -24.76
N GLU A 245 16.74 15.88 -23.97
CA GLU A 245 16.67 15.90 -22.51
C GLU A 245 15.85 17.07 -21.98
N GLY A 246 15.92 18.24 -22.64
CA GLY A 246 15.07 19.38 -22.33
C GLY A 246 13.59 19.10 -22.60
N LEU A 247 13.29 18.37 -23.68
CA LEU A 247 11.93 17.93 -23.99
C LEU A 247 11.42 16.94 -22.93
N GLU A 248 12.26 15.99 -22.53
CA GLU A 248 11.98 15.07 -21.44
C GLU A 248 11.67 15.81 -20.12
N ALA A 249 12.48 16.80 -19.75
CA ALA A 249 12.26 17.65 -18.59
C ALA A 249 10.93 18.42 -18.70
N GLY A 250 10.66 19.04 -19.85
CA GLY A 250 9.41 19.77 -20.11
C GLY A 250 8.17 18.86 -20.01
N ARG A 251 8.25 17.63 -20.49
CA ARG A 251 7.14 16.65 -20.38
C ARG A 251 6.85 16.29 -18.93
N ALA A 252 7.89 15.97 -18.16
CA ALA A 252 7.75 15.62 -16.74
C ALA A 252 7.11 16.74 -15.92
N LEU A 253 7.36 18.00 -16.28
CA LEU A 253 6.78 19.16 -15.61
C LEU A 253 5.35 19.43 -16.11
N PHE A 254 5.10 19.46 -17.42
CA PHE A 254 3.90 20.09 -17.94
C PHE A 254 2.83 19.13 -18.47
N GLU A 255 3.18 17.92 -18.93
CA GLU A 255 2.22 16.97 -19.53
C GLU A 255 0.97 16.71 -18.65
N PRO A 256 1.09 16.57 -17.31
CA PRO A 256 -0.08 16.34 -16.46
C PRO A 256 -0.98 17.57 -16.25
N SER A 257 -0.54 18.79 -16.61
CA SER A 257 -1.16 20.04 -16.17
C SER A 257 -2.61 20.24 -16.64
N LEU A 258 -2.98 19.74 -17.83
CA LEU A 258 -4.34 19.84 -18.37
C LEU A 258 -5.19 18.57 -18.20
N ALA A 259 -4.65 17.51 -17.60
CA ALA A 259 -5.34 16.23 -17.48
C ALA A 259 -6.54 16.32 -16.52
N GLY A 260 -7.73 15.89 -16.95
CA GLY A 260 -8.91 15.72 -16.08
C GLY A 260 -9.51 17.01 -15.53
N LEU A 261 -10.52 17.55 -16.23
CA LEU A 261 -11.65 18.36 -15.73
C LEU A 261 -12.55 18.65 -16.95
N GLY A 262 -13.70 17.96 -17.04
CA GLY A 262 -14.73 18.20 -18.06
C GLY A 262 -15.44 16.97 -18.62
N VAL A 263 -16.32 16.32 -17.83
CA VAL A 263 -17.54 15.62 -18.32
C VAL A 263 -18.61 15.74 -17.22
N THR A 264 -19.77 16.31 -17.55
CA THR A 264 -20.96 16.42 -16.70
C THR A 264 -21.60 15.04 -16.43
N PRO A 265 -22.21 14.80 -15.26
CA PRO A 265 -22.75 13.50 -14.88
C PRO A 265 -24.05 13.17 -15.64
N ARG A 266 -24.12 11.97 -16.24
CA ARG A 266 -25.37 11.33 -16.68
C ARG A 266 -25.66 10.09 -15.81
N PRO A 267 -26.93 9.69 -15.67
CA PRO A 267 -27.40 8.86 -14.56
C PRO A 267 -26.98 7.39 -14.71
N SER A 268 -26.61 6.81 -13.57
CA SER A 268 -26.51 5.39 -13.21
C SER A 268 -26.26 4.39 -14.34
N VAL A 269 -24.98 4.04 -14.57
CA VAL A 269 -24.54 2.67 -14.89
C VAL A 269 -23.15 2.45 -14.28
N ASP A 270 -23.09 1.45 -13.39
CA ASP A 270 -21.95 0.68 -12.87
C ASP A 270 -20.58 1.36 -12.64
N LEU A 271 -20.24 1.46 -11.36
CA LEU A 271 -18.90 1.76 -10.82
C LEU A 271 -17.93 0.60 -11.13
N GLU A 272 -17.25 0.66 -12.28
CA GLU A 272 -16.00 -0.08 -12.48
C GLU A 272 -14.81 0.83 -12.13
N SER A 273 -14.16 0.51 -11.02
CA SER A 273 -12.86 1.00 -10.62
C SER A 273 -11.79 0.67 -11.68
N LYS A 274 -11.25 1.66 -12.39
CA LYS A 274 -10.08 1.45 -13.23
C LYS A 274 -8.81 1.45 -12.39
N SER A 275 -8.39 0.24 -12.02
CA SER A 275 -7.03 -0.11 -11.60
C SER A 275 -6.01 0.33 -12.66
N PRO A 276 -4.73 0.58 -12.30
CA PRO A 276 -3.68 0.77 -13.29
C PRO A 276 -3.63 -0.48 -14.17
N VAL A 277 -3.86 -0.29 -15.47
CA VAL A 277 -3.87 -1.38 -16.44
C VAL A 277 -2.45 -1.91 -16.55
N VAL A 278 -2.18 -3.04 -15.89
CA VAL A 278 -1.01 -3.87 -16.22
C VAL A 278 -1.23 -4.36 -17.65
N ALA A 279 -0.41 -3.89 -18.58
CA ALA A 279 -0.55 -4.22 -19.99
C ALA A 279 -0.62 -5.74 -20.19
N ASN A 280 -1.66 -6.20 -20.91
CA ASN A 280 -1.80 -7.59 -21.33
C ASN A 280 -0.57 -7.98 -22.16
N LEU A 281 0.34 -8.78 -21.59
CA LEU A 281 1.50 -9.30 -22.33
C LEU A 281 1.01 -10.29 -23.41
N PRO A 282 1.37 -10.09 -24.69
CA PRO A 282 0.90 -10.95 -25.77
C PRO A 282 1.53 -12.33 -25.72
N PHE A 283 0.77 -13.34 -26.18
CA PHE A 283 1.16 -14.74 -26.20
C PHE A 283 2.41 -14.99 -27.05
N ARG A 284 3.51 -15.51 -26.47
CA ARG A 284 4.58 -16.13 -27.25
C ARG A 284 4.21 -17.58 -27.55
N LYS A 285 4.05 -17.93 -28.84
CA LYS A 285 3.87 -19.33 -29.27
C LYS A 285 5.16 -20.10 -29.00
N ASN A 286 5.08 -21.14 -28.17
CA ASN A 286 6.21 -22.02 -27.93
C ASN A 286 6.36 -23.00 -29.11
N GLY A 287 7.55 -23.09 -29.71
CA GLY A 287 7.83 -23.95 -30.87
C GLY A 287 7.91 -25.45 -30.55
N ARG A 288 7.71 -25.84 -29.28
CA ARG A 288 7.87 -27.23 -28.80
C ARG A 288 6.56 -27.98 -28.52
N ASN A 289 5.41 -27.33 -28.49
CA ASN A 289 4.12 -27.99 -28.30
C ASN A 289 2.97 -27.22 -28.98
N ARG A 290 1.91 -27.92 -29.41
CA ARG A 290 0.67 -27.32 -29.97
C ARG A 290 -0.10 -26.42 -28.98
N ARG A 291 0.44 -26.10 -27.79
CA ARG A 291 -0.23 -25.41 -26.68
C ARG A 291 0.62 -24.24 -26.17
N ALA A 292 -0.05 -23.19 -25.66
CA ALA A 292 0.59 -21.93 -25.28
C ALA A 292 1.10 -21.88 -23.83
N TYR A 293 0.58 -22.71 -22.92
CA TYR A 293 0.88 -22.67 -21.48
C TYR A 293 1.08 -24.06 -20.88
N ASP A 294 2.04 -24.17 -19.97
CA ASP A 294 2.32 -25.37 -19.17
C ASP A 294 1.50 -25.38 -17.87
N LEU A 295 1.19 -24.20 -17.33
CA LEU A 295 0.43 -24.02 -16.10
C LEU A 295 -0.50 -22.81 -16.19
N VAL A 296 -1.72 -22.94 -15.67
CA VAL A 296 -2.65 -21.83 -15.45
C VAL A 296 -2.85 -21.62 -13.96
N VAL A 297 -2.81 -20.37 -13.51
CA VAL A 297 -3.04 -19.99 -12.11
C VAL A 297 -4.21 -19.01 -12.05
N ILE A 298 -5.25 -19.34 -11.28
CA ILE A 298 -6.42 -18.47 -11.07
C ILE A 298 -6.31 -17.79 -9.71
N GLY A 299 -6.21 -16.47 -9.69
CA GLY A 299 -6.07 -15.62 -8.52
C GLY A 299 -4.68 -14.98 -8.46
N ALA A 300 -4.63 -13.65 -8.36
CA ALA A 300 -3.40 -12.87 -8.39
C ALA A 300 -2.99 -12.32 -7.01
N GLY A 301 -3.29 -13.08 -5.95
CA GLY A 301 -2.76 -12.84 -4.60
C GLY A 301 -1.41 -13.52 -4.36
N SER A 302 -0.96 -13.55 -3.11
CA SER A 302 0.36 -14.13 -2.75
C SER A 302 0.53 -15.60 -3.13
N ALA A 303 -0.52 -16.43 -2.99
CA ALA A 303 -0.51 -17.82 -3.46
C ALA A 303 -0.32 -17.88 -4.99
N GLY A 304 -1.09 -17.10 -5.74
CA GLY A 304 -1.00 -17.09 -7.20
C GLY A 304 0.37 -16.63 -7.72
N PHE A 305 0.90 -15.54 -7.16
CA PHE A 305 2.25 -15.09 -7.48
C PHE A 305 3.32 -16.11 -7.10
N SER A 306 3.21 -16.75 -5.93
CA SER A 306 4.16 -17.78 -5.51
C SER A 306 4.15 -18.99 -6.45
N ALA A 307 2.97 -19.46 -6.86
CA ALA A 307 2.84 -20.55 -7.83
C ALA A 307 3.43 -20.15 -9.20
N SER A 308 3.07 -18.98 -9.72
CA SER A 308 3.50 -18.52 -11.04
C SER A 308 5.01 -18.30 -11.12
N ILE A 309 5.61 -17.64 -10.11
CA ILE A 309 7.06 -17.44 -10.04
C ILE A 309 7.78 -18.78 -9.89
N THR A 310 7.32 -19.65 -8.99
CA THR A 310 7.92 -20.98 -8.79
C THR A 310 7.92 -21.82 -10.08
N ALA A 311 6.85 -21.75 -10.86
CA ALA A 311 6.73 -22.44 -12.14
C ALA A 311 7.62 -21.81 -13.23
N ALA A 312 7.61 -20.48 -13.33
CA ALA A 312 8.45 -19.75 -14.29
C ALA A 312 9.95 -19.95 -14.03
N ASP A 313 10.39 -20.01 -12.77
CA ASP A 313 11.77 -20.32 -12.37
C ASP A 313 12.21 -21.74 -12.79
N GLN A 314 11.25 -22.64 -13.03
CA GLN A 314 11.49 -23.98 -13.59
C GLN A 314 11.36 -24.02 -15.12
N GLY A 315 11.21 -22.86 -15.76
CA GLY A 315 11.11 -22.71 -17.21
C GLY A 315 9.70 -22.89 -17.79
N ALA A 316 8.67 -23.06 -16.96
CA ALA A 316 7.30 -23.23 -17.41
C ALA A 316 6.70 -21.92 -17.95
N GLN A 317 5.85 -22.02 -18.99
CA GLN A 317 5.01 -20.92 -19.44
C GLN A 317 3.72 -20.88 -18.63
N VAL A 318 3.47 -19.77 -17.94
CA VAL A 318 2.38 -19.61 -16.99
C VAL A 318 1.38 -18.55 -17.46
N ALA A 319 0.09 -18.87 -17.45
CA ALA A 319 -0.96 -17.86 -17.49
C ALA A 319 -1.46 -17.56 -16.06
N LEU A 320 -1.20 -16.36 -15.56
CA LEU A 320 -1.72 -15.89 -14.28
C LEU A 320 -2.98 -15.04 -14.54
N ILE A 321 -4.11 -15.49 -14.03
CA ILE A 321 -5.40 -14.81 -14.20
C ILE A 321 -5.80 -14.13 -12.89
N GLY A 322 -5.89 -12.80 -12.88
CA GLY A 322 -6.31 -12.01 -11.72
C GLY A 322 -7.68 -11.38 -11.92
N ALA A 323 -8.54 -11.42 -10.90
CA ALA A 323 -9.77 -10.64 -10.86
C ALA A 323 -9.71 -9.64 -9.70
N GLY A 324 -10.09 -8.38 -9.96
CA GLY A 324 -9.97 -7.29 -8.99
C GLY A 324 -8.54 -6.78 -8.83
N THR A 325 -8.27 -6.09 -7.73
CA THR A 325 -6.97 -5.46 -7.48
C THR A 325 -5.85 -6.50 -7.33
N ILE A 326 -4.80 -6.36 -8.16
CA ILE A 326 -3.61 -7.22 -8.12
C ILE A 326 -2.96 -7.22 -6.72
N GLY A 327 -2.40 -8.36 -6.32
CA GLY A 327 -1.85 -8.59 -4.98
C GLY A 327 -2.86 -9.18 -3.99
N GLY A 328 -4.15 -9.21 -4.33
CA GLY A 328 -5.19 -9.88 -3.54
C GLY A 328 -5.37 -9.26 -2.14
N THR A 329 -5.70 -10.10 -1.15
CA THR A 329 -6.07 -9.62 0.19
C THR A 329 -4.92 -9.02 0.98
N CYS A 330 -3.79 -9.72 1.09
CA CYS A 330 -2.74 -9.41 2.08
C CYS A 330 -2.21 -7.97 1.98
N VAL A 331 -1.85 -7.53 0.76
CA VAL A 331 -1.28 -6.19 0.55
C VAL A 331 -2.36 -5.11 0.53
N ASN A 332 -3.55 -5.39 -0.01
CA ASN A 332 -4.56 -4.35 -0.26
C ASN A 332 -5.51 -4.10 0.92
N ILE A 333 -6.03 -5.16 1.52
CA ILE A 333 -7.21 -5.10 2.43
C ILE A 333 -7.05 -6.05 3.64
N GLY A 334 -5.81 -6.41 3.96
CA GLY A 334 -5.49 -7.44 4.95
C GLY A 334 -4.31 -7.05 5.83
N CYS A 335 -3.24 -7.84 5.75
CA CYS A 335 -2.10 -7.76 6.68
C CYS A 335 -1.41 -6.39 6.65
N VAL A 336 -1.03 -5.89 5.46
CA VAL A 336 -0.29 -4.61 5.35
C VAL A 336 -1.10 -3.44 5.93
N PRO A 337 -2.34 -3.17 5.50
CA PRO A 337 -3.10 -2.04 6.03
C PRO A 337 -3.42 -2.18 7.52
N SER A 338 -3.85 -3.37 7.97
CA SER A 338 -4.17 -3.57 9.39
C SER A 338 -2.95 -3.40 10.29
N LYS A 339 -1.79 -3.97 9.94
CA LYS A 339 -0.59 -3.91 10.80
C LYS A 339 0.00 -2.50 10.81
N THR A 340 -0.18 -1.75 9.73
CA THR A 340 0.18 -0.32 9.67
C THR A 340 -0.67 0.50 10.65
N LEU A 341 -2.00 0.33 10.61
CA LEU A 341 -2.90 1.06 11.51
C LEU A 341 -2.79 0.61 12.97
N ILE A 342 -2.56 -0.68 13.24
CA ILE A 342 -2.29 -1.19 14.58
C ILE A 342 -1.05 -0.52 15.17
N ARG A 343 0.05 -0.44 14.40
CA ARG A 343 1.27 0.26 14.83
C ARG A 343 1.04 1.75 15.05
N ALA A 344 0.24 2.41 14.22
CA ALA A 344 -0.13 3.81 14.45
C ALA A 344 -0.92 3.98 15.76
N ALA A 345 -1.95 3.16 15.99
CA ALA A 345 -2.77 3.21 17.20
C ALA A 345 -1.99 2.81 18.47
N GLU A 346 -1.00 1.94 18.36
CA GLU A 346 -0.10 1.57 19.45
C GLU A 346 0.68 2.78 20.00
N THR A 347 1.03 3.77 19.16
CA THR A 347 1.71 4.98 19.64
C THR A 347 0.88 5.77 20.66
N LEU A 348 -0.44 5.78 20.51
CA LEU A 348 -1.38 6.42 21.44
C LEU A 348 -1.40 5.68 22.77
N HIS A 349 -1.42 4.35 22.73
CA HIS A 349 -1.34 3.53 23.93
C HIS A 349 0.01 3.71 24.65
N ASN A 350 1.12 3.73 23.91
CA ASN A 350 2.46 3.90 24.46
C ASN A 350 2.61 5.23 25.22
N ALA A 351 2.01 6.31 24.72
CA ALA A 351 1.96 7.58 25.46
C ALA A 351 1.16 7.42 26.77
N ARG A 352 -0.02 6.78 26.73
CA ARG A 352 -0.88 6.54 27.90
C ARG A 352 -0.16 5.71 28.99
N VAL A 353 0.57 4.68 28.60
CA VAL A 353 1.23 3.76 29.55
C VAL A 353 2.66 4.17 29.92
N ALA A 354 3.20 5.25 29.35
CA ALA A 354 4.53 5.77 29.69
C ALA A 354 4.68 6.06 31.20
N ALA A 355 3.58 6.45 31.85
CA ALA A 355 3.50 6.71 33.30
C ALA A 355 3.81 5.48 34.18
N ARG A 356 3.95 4.28 33.61
CA ARG A 356 4.43 3.09 34.33
C ARG A 356 5.87 3.25 34.84
N PHE A 357 6.63 4.18 34.25
CA PHE A 357 7.96 4.56 34.72
C PHE A 357 7.88 5.85 35.54
N ALA A 358 8.45 5.81 36.74
CA ALA A 358 8.50 6.98 37.61
C ALA A 358 9.25 8.13 36.92
N GLY A 359 8.64 9.32 36.92
CA GLY A 359 9.23 10.52 36.33
C GLY A 359 9.05 10.69 34.81
N ILE A 360 8.28 9.81 34.15
CA ILE A 360 7.99 9.91 32.72
C ILE A 360 6.50 10.16 32.52
N THR A 361 6.18 11.23 31.77
CA THR A 361 4.83 11.53 31.31
C THR A 361 4.88 11.76 29.80
N ALA A 362 3.89 11.24 29.09
CA ALA A 362 3.72 11.46 27.65
C ALA A 362 2.23 11.63 27.34
N GLU A 363 1.94 12.46 26.34
CA GLU A 363 0.59 12.67 25.83
C GLU A 363 0.61 12.51 24.30
N ALA A 364 -0.41 11.87 23.76
CA ALA A 364 -0.60 11.72 22.32
C ALA A 364 -2.09 11.80 22.01
N HIS A 365 -2.42 12.44 20.88
CA HIS A 365 -3.79 12.56 20.40
C HIS A 365 -3.80 12.46 18.86
N ILE A 366 -4.92 12.00 18.31
CA ILE A 366 -5.13 11.98 16.86
C ILE A 366 -5.48 13.39 16.42
N THR A 367 -4.68 13.96 15.52
CA THR A 367 -4.93 15.27 14.90
C THR A 367 -5.65 15.14 13.55
N ASP A 368 -5.27 14.14 12.74
CA ASP A 368 -5.90 13.83 11.46
C ASP A 368 -5.89 12.31 11.21
N TRP A 369 -7.02 11.65 11.49
CA TRP A 369 -7.20 10.23 11.17
C TRP A 369 -7.12 9.97 9.66
N ARG A 370 -7.61 10.89 8.83
CA ARG A 370 -7.53 10.75 7.37
C ARG A 370 -6.09 10.77 6.88
N ALA A 371 -5.20 11.55 7.50
CA ALA A 371 -3.76 11.49 7.20
C ALA A 371 -3.19 10.10 7.47
N THR A 372 -3.60 9.46 8.56
CA THR A 372 -3.17 8.09 8.91
C THR A 372 -3.67 7.08 7.86
N ILE A 373 -4.92 7.22 7.40
CA ILE A 373 -5.47 6.40 6.31
C ILE A 373 -4.69 6.65 4.99
N ARG A 374 -4.41 7.91 4.62
CA ARG A 374 -3.61 8.23 3.44
C ARG A 374 -2.20 7.63 3.51
N GLN A 375 -1.55 7.68 4.67
CA GLN A 375 -0.22 7.09 4.88
C GLN A 375 -0.25 5.57 4.67
N LYS A 376 -1.26 4.89 5.24
CA LYS A 376 -1.53 3.47 4.98
C LYS A 376 -1.70 3.20 3.48
N ASP A 377 -2.52 3.97 2.78
CA ASP A 377 -2.81 3.78 1.36
C ASP A 377 -1.57 3.95 0.49
N THR A 378 -0.73 4.93 0.79
CA THR A 378 0.56 5.12 0.11
C THR A 378 1.47 3.90 0.27
N LEU A 379 1.58 3.35 1.49
CA LEU A 379 2.38 2.15 1.73
C LEU A 379 1.80 0.94 0.99
N VAL A 380 0.49 0.74 1.03
CA VAL A 380 -0.23 -0.33 0.31
C VAL A 380 0.02 -0.22 -1.19
N ALA A 381 -0.14 0.97 -1.78
CA ALA A 381 0.08 1.21 -3.20
C ALA A 381 1.54 0.93 -3.61
N GLY A 382 2.51 1.44 -2.85
CA GLY A 382 3.93 1.21 -3.11
C GLY A 382 4.32 -0.26 -3.03
N LEU A 383 3.84 -0.99 -2.01
CA LEU A 383 4.10 -2.43 -1.88
C LEU A 383 3.39 -3.24 -2.98
N ARG A 384 2.16 -2.88 -3.35
CA ARG A 384 1.46 -3.52 -4.47
C ARG A 384 2.23 -3.35 -5.77
N GLN A 385 2.71 -2.14 -6.05
CA GLN A 385 3.50 -1.84 -7.24
C GLN A 385 4.79 -2.67 -7.25
N ALA A 386 5.63 -2.51 -6.22
CA ALA A 386 6.96 -3.11 -6.18
C ALA A 386 6.97 -4.64 -6.02
N LYS A 387 5.99 -5.22 -5.31
CA LYS A 387 5.96 -6.66 -4.98
C LYS A 387 4.99 -7.48 -5.82
N TYR A 388 4.24 -6.86 -6.72
CA TYR A 388 3.32 -7.57 -7.61
C TYR A 388 3.37 -7.04 -9.04
N ALA A 389 3.05 -5.76 -9.27
CA ALA A 389 2.97 -5.23 -10.63
C ALA A 389 4.33 -5.21 -11.35
N ASP A 390 5.36 -4.63 -10.71
CA ASP A 390 6.72 -4.50 -11.27
C ASP A 390 7.46 -5.84 -11.38
N LEU A 391 6.99 -6.87 -10.67
CA LEU A 391 7.55 -8.21 -10.81
C LEU A 391 7.18 -8.84 -12.15
N LEU A 392 5.98 -8.60 -12.68
CA LEU A 392 5.50 -9.30 -13.88
C LEU A 392 6.42 -9.11 -15.10
N PRO A 393 6.90 -7.90 -15.44
CA PRO A 393 7.84 -7.71 -16.53
C PRO A 393 9.20 -8.42 -16.33
N ALA A 394 9.60 -8.69 -15.08
CA ALA A 394 10.86 -9.38 -14.78
C ALA A 394 10.81 -10.89 -15.10
N TYR A 395 9.61 -11.48 -15.27
CA TYR A 395 9.44 -12.90 -15.55
C TYR A 395 8.88 -13.13 -16.96
N ASN A 396 9.77 -13.39 -17.93
CA ASN A 396 9.41 -13.70 -19.32
C ASN A 396 8.49 -14.93 -19.48
N GLY A 397 8.41 -15.81 -18.48
CA GLY A 397 7.56 -17.00 -18.47
C GLY A 397 6.14 -16.78 -17.94
N ILE A 398 5.77 -15.56 -17.52
CA ILE A 398 4.46 -15.28 -16.93
C ILE A 398 3.68 -14.31 -17.82
N ALA A 399 2.52 -14.74 -18.29
CA ALA A 399 1.53 -13.86 -18.91
C ALA A 399 0.40 -13.57 -17.92
N TYR A 400 0.24 -12.30 -17.56
CA TYR A 400 -0.86 -11.83 -16.71
C TYR A 400 -2.08 -11.48 -17.56
N ARG A 401 -3.27 -11.83 -17.06
CA ARG A 401 -4.56 -11.42 -17.62
C ARG A 401 -5.52 -11.02 -16.53
N GLU A 402 -6.19 -9.89 -16.75
CA GLU A 402 -7.26 -9.44 -15.86
C GLU A 402 -8.61 -10.01 -16.30
N GLY A 403 -9.40 -10.43 -15.34
CA GLY A 403 -10.79 -10.87 -15.51
C GLY A 403 -11.15 -12.10 -14.68
N PRO A 404 -12.46 -12.36 -14.51
CA PRO A 404 -12.93 -13.58 -13.89
C PRO A 404 -12.53 -14.80 -14.74
N ALA A 405 -12.25 -15.91 -14.06
CA ALA A 405 -11.94 -17.19 -14.70
C ALA A 405 -12.85 -18.29 -14.17
N ARG A 406 -13.18 -19.24 -15.03
CA ARG A 406 -13.85 -20.48 -14.65
C ARG A 406 -13.22 -21.67 -15.33
N LEU A 407 -13.30 -22.83 -14.68
CA LEU A 407 -12.89 -24.09 -15.27
C LEU A 407 -13.86 -24.48 -16.39
N VAL A 408 -13.31 -24.96 -17.50
CA VAL A 408 -14.07 -25.56 -18.61
C VAL A 408 -13.40 -26.86 -19.04
N GLU A 409 -13.99 -27.57 -19.99
CA GLU A 409 -13.33 -28.76 -20.54
C GLU A 409 -12.02 -28.39 -21.25
N GLY A 410 -10.93 -29.08 -20.88
CA GLY A 410 -9.60 -28.88 -21.48
C GLY A 410 -8.85 -27.62 -21.04
N GLY A 411 -9.34 -26.87 -20.04
CA GLY A 411 -8.65 -25.69 -19.53
C GLY A 411 -9.57 -24.73 -18.77
N ILE A 412 -9.43 -23.44 -19.05
CA ILE A 412 -10.23 -22.38 -18.43
C ILE A 412 -10.84 -21.45 -19.48
N GLU A 413 -11.86 -20.72 -19.08
CA GLU A 413 -12.36 -19.54 -19.78
C GLU A 413 -12.07 -18.31 -18.92
N ALA A 414 -11.42 -17.31 -19.50
CA ALA A 414 -11.12 -16.04 -18.84
C ALA A 414 -11.22 -14.89 -19.85
N ALA A 415 -11.87 -13.79 -19.46
CA ALA A 415 -12.10 -12.62 -20.31
C ALA A 415 -12.67 -12.98 -21.71
N GLY A 416 -13.62 -13.91 -21.76
CA GLY A 416 -14.26 -14.37 -23.01
C GLY A 416 -13.39 -15.24 -23.91
N ALA A 417 -12.17 -15.60 -23.48
CA ALA A 417 -11.25 -16.46 -24.22
C ALA A 417 -11.05 -17.80 -23.53
N ARG A 418 -11.07 -18.89 -24.31
CA ARG A 418 -10.66 -20.22 -23.83
C ARG A 418 -9.14 -20.34 -23.82
N ILE A 419 -8.59 -20.80 -22.71
CA ILE A 419 -7.15 -21.05 -22.51
C ILE A 419 -7.00 -22.53 -22.18
N ALA A 420 -6.41 -23.29 -23.09
CA ALA A 420 -6.18 -24.72 -22.89
C ALA A 420 -5.04 -24.96 -21.89
N ALA A 421 -5.24 -25.85 -20.93
CA ALA A 421 -4.25 -26.23 -19.92
C ALA A 421 -4.57 -27.57 -19.25
N ASP A 422 -3.53 -28.40 -19.05
CA ASP A 422 -3.65 -29.67 -18.31
C ASP A 422 -3.35 -29.53 -16.82
N ARG A 423 -2.75 -28.40 -16.42
CA ARG A 423 -2.36 -28.09 -15.04
C ARG A 423 -2.94 -26.75 -14.66
N ILE A 424 -3.74 -26.74 -13.59
CA ILE A 424 -4.41 -25.55 -13.09
C ILE A 424 -4.22 -25.46 -11.58
N ILE A 425 -3.84 -24.29 -11.07
CA ILE A 425 -3.82 -23.98 -9.64
C ILE A 425 -4.89 -22.93 -9.35
N ILE A 426 -5.80 -23.24 -8.43
CA ILE A 426 -6.84 -22.33 -7.95
C ILE A 426 -6.37 -21.67 -6.66
N ALA A 427 -6.24 -20.35 -6.68
CA ALA A 427 -5.71 -19.50 -5.62
C ALA A 427 -6.57 -18.24 -5.42
N THR A 428 -7.89 -18.38 -5.52
CA THR A 428 -8.89 -17.29 -5.52
C THR A 428 -9.15 -16.67 -4.15
N GLY A 429 -8.50 -17.17 -3.10
CA GLY A 429 -8.58 -16.63 -1.74
C GLY A 429 -9.97 -16.77 -1.11
N ALA A 430 -10.29 -15.84 -0.21
CA ALA A 430 -11.55 -15.79 0.53
C ALA A 430 -12.02 -14.34 0.74
N ARG A 431 -13.27 -14.17 1.15
CA ARG A 431 -13.92 -12.89 1.47
C ARG A 431 -14.49 -12.89 2.90
N PRO A 432 -14.77 -11.73 3.52
CA PRO A 432 -15.42 -11.69 4.83
C PRO A 432 -16.73 -12.50 4.85
N ALA A 433 -16.93 -13.30 5.89
CA ALA A 433 -18.17 -14.04 6.09
C ALA A 433 -19.22 -13.16 6.77
N ILE A 434 -20.43 -13.13 6.21
CA ILE A 434 -21.58 -12.46 6.80
C ILE A 434 -22.39 -13.50 7.57
N PRO A 435 -22.55 -13.34 8.91
CA PRO A 435 -23.28 -14.30 9.70
C PRO A 435 -24.78 -14.20 9.42
N ALA A 436 -25.48 -15.33 9.46
CA ALA A 436 -26.94 -15.37 9.38
C ALA A 436 -27.55 -14.82 10.68
N ILE A 437 -27.68 -13.50 10.78
CA ILE A 437 -28.33 -12.78 11.88
C ILE A 437 -29.59 -12.12 11.31
N PRO A 438 -30.79 -12.42 11.83
CA PRO A 438 -32.02 -11.77 11.37
C PRO A 438 -31.90 -10.23 11.36
N GLY A 439 -32.17 -9.62 10.20
CA GLY A 439 -32.15 -8.17 9.99
C GLY A 439 -30.80 -7.61 9.53
N ILE A 440 -29.76 -8.43 9.39
CA ILE A 440 -28.42 -7.98 8.97
C ILE A 440 -28.42 -7.35 7.57
N GLU A 441 -29.32 -7.78 6.69
CA GLU A 441 -29.44 -7.28 5.32
C GLU A 441 -29.94 -5.82 5.26
N ALA A 442 -30.62 -5.35 6.30
CA ALA A 442 -31.16 -4.00 6.40
C ALA A 442 -30.21 -3.01 7.10
N VAL A 443 -29.05 -3.48 7.57
CA VAL A 443 -28.11 -2.71 8.40
C VAL A 443 -26.83 -2.43 7.60
N PRO A 444 -26.37 -1.17 7.53
CA PRO A 444 -25.03 -0.90 7.02
C PRO A 444 -24.01 -1.45 8.00
N TYR A 445 -23.17 -2.38 7.53
CA TYR A 445 -22.12 -2.99 8.33
C TYR A 445 -20.75 -2.78 7.68
N LEU A 446 -19.74 -2.77 8.53
CA LEU A 446 -18.35 -2.83 8.13
C LEU A 446 -17.89 -4.28 8.06
N THR A 447 -16.98 -4.52 7.12
CA THR A 447 -16.10 -5.69 7.12
C THR A 447 -14.69 -5.24 7.47
N SER A 448 -13.74 -6.18 7.61
CA SER A 448 -12.33 -5.80 7.78
C SER A 448 -11.83 -4.87 6.67
N THR A 449 -12.31 -5.06 5.43
CA THR A 449 -11.95 -4.19 4.29
C THR A 449 -12.42 -2.76 4.52
N THR A 450 -13.72 -2.57 4.73
CA THR A 450 -14.29 -1.22 4.83
C THR A 450 -13.93 -0.52 6.13
N ALA A 451 -13.67 -1.27 7.20
CA ALA A 451 -13.18 -0.71 8.46
C ALA A 451 -11.77 -0.10 8.32
N LEU A 452 -10.88 -0.74 7.56
CA LEU A 452 -9.53 -0.24 7.33
C LEU A 452 -9.48 1.00 6.41
N ASP A 453 -10.60 1.35 5.78
CA ASP A 453 -10.75 2.50 4.89
C ASP A 453 -11.68 3.60 5.46
N LEU A 454 -12.10 3.48 6.73
CA LEU A 454 -12.91 4.50 7.39
C LEU A 454 -12.16 5.83 7.45
N ALA A 455 -12.67 6.83 6.75
CA ALA A 455 -12.12 8.19 6.76
C ALA A 455 -12.45 8.96 8.06
N GLU A 456 -13.51 8.56 8.77
CA GLU A 456 -13.91 9.15 10.04
C GLU A 456 -14.14 8.04 11.07
N LEU A 457 -13.73 8.28 12.31
CA LEU A 457 -13.91 7.35 13.41
C LEU A 457 -15.33 7.51 13.99
N PRO A 458 -16.09 6.41 14.17
CA PRO A 458 -17.38 6.47 14.86
C PRO A 458 -17.18 6.75 16.36
N GLY A 459 -18.20 7.25 17.05
CA GLY A 459 -18.15 7.40 18.50
C GLY A 459 -18.20 6.05 19.21
N THR A 460 -19.00 5.12 18.68
CA THR A 460 -19.15 3.74 19.19
C THR A 460 -19.07 2.70 18.07
N LEU A 461 -18.39 1.59 18.34
CA LEU A 461 -18.23 0.48 17.39
C LEU A 461 -18.55 -0.87 18.05
N LEU A 462 -19.55 -1.57 17.50
CA LEU A 462 -19.85 -2.95 17.85
C LEU A 462 -19.03 -3.89 16.95
N VAL A 463 -18.16 -4.72 17.53
CA VAL A 463 -17.42 -5.75 16.80
C VAL A 463 -18.06 -7.12 17.05
N VAL A 464 -18.51 -7.79 15.99
CA VAL A 464 -19.15 -9.12 16.06
C VAL A 464 -18.18 -10.18 15.55
N GLY A 465 -17.62 -10.96 16.48
CA GLY A 465 -16.64 -12.02 16.20
C GLY A 465 -15.37 -11.88 17.05
N GLY A 466 -15.09 -12.86 17.90
CA GLY A 466 -13.92 -12.86 18.80
C GLY A 466 -12.67 -13.51 18.22
N GLY A 467 -12.57 -13.67 16.91
CA GLY A 467 -11.38 -14.23 16.25
C GLY A 467 -10.23 -13.21 16.16
N TYR A 468 -9.13 -13.60 15.53
CA TYR A 468 -7.93 -12.74 15.43
C TYR A 468 -8.22 -11.37 14.79
N ILE A 469 -9.03 -11.30 13.72
CA ILE A 469 -9.42 -10.03 13.09
C ILE A 469 -10.20 -9.15 14.07
N GLY A 470 -11.14 -9.75 14.81
CA GLY A 470 -11.95 -9.04 15.79
C GLY A 470 -11.11 -8.48 16.94
N ALA A 471 -10.18 -9.29 17.46
CA ALA A 471 -9.27 -8.86 18.53
C ALA A 471 -8.37 -7.69 18.09
N GLU A 472 -7.72 -7.83 16.92
CA GLU A 472 -6.82 -6.80 16.38
C GLU A 472 -7.55 -5.47 16.12
N LEU A 473 -8.69 -5.53 15.42
CA LEU A 473 -9.40 -4.31 15.03
C LEU A 473 -10.13 -3.67 16.21
N ALA A 474 -10.66 -4.45 17.15
CA ALA A 474 -11.28 -3.91 18.36
C ALA A 474 -10.29 -3.06 19.17
N GLN A 475 -9.08 -3.57 19.41
CA GLN A 475 -8.06 -2.83 20.15
C GLN A 475 -7.52 -1.64 19.38
N MET A 476 -7.32 -1.76 18.07
CA MET A 476 -6.90 -0.66 17.21
C MET A 476 -7.88 0.52 17.27
N PHE A 477 -9.18 0.26 17.08
CA PHE A 477 -10.21 1.31 17.14
C PHE A 477 -10.36 1.89 18.54
N SER A 478 -10.28 1.06 19.58
CA SER A 478 -10.32 1.53 20.97
C SER A 478 -9.17 2.49 21.28
N ARG A 479 -7.95 2.14 20.89
CA ARG A 479 -6.77 3.01 21.04
C ARG A 479 -6.86 4.29 20.20
N ALA A 480 -7.58 4.24 19.08
CA ALA A 480 -7.89 5.42 18.28
C ALA A 480 -9.01 6.30 18.88
N GLY A 481 -9.54 5.96 20.05
CA GLY A 481 -10.53 6.76 20.79
C GLY A 481 -11.99 6.35 20.57
N VAL A 482 -12.26 5.25 19.85
CA VAL A 482 -13.62 4.73 19.66
C VAL A 482 -14.04 3.92 20.88
N LYS A 483 -15.28 4.08 21.36
CA LYS A 483 -15.82 3.17 22.39
C LYS A 483 -16.20 1.84 21.74
N VAL A 484 -15.50 0.76 22.09
CA VAL A 484 -15.66 -0.54 21.44
C VAL A 484 -16.37 -1.55 22.35
N THR A 485 -17.34 -2.27 21.78
CA THR A 485 -17.92 -3.47 22.38
C THR A 485 -17.66 -4.66 21.48
N LEU A 486 -16.96 -5.67 21.98
CA LEU A 486 -16.59 -6.89 21.26
C LEU A 486 -17.45 -8.08 21.70
N VAL A 487 -18.23 -8.63 20.78
CA VAL A 487 -19.19 -9.70 21.08
C VAL A 487 -18.74 -11.04 20.49
N CYS A 488 -18.59 -12.03 21.37
CA CYS A 488 -18.08 -13.37 21.06
C CYS A 488 -19.16 -14.43 21.34
N ARG A 489 -19.37 -15.38 20.41
CA ARG A 489 -20.26 -16.52 20.65
C ARG A 489 -19.80 -17.41 21.81
N SER A 490 -18.49 -17.68 21.87
CA SER A 490 -17.87 -18.50 22.91
C SER A 490 -16.97 -17.65 23.79
N ARG A 491 -15.72 -17.42 23.38
CA ARG A 491 -14.72 -16.59 24.07
C ARG A 491 -13.87 -15.84 23.06
N LEU A 492 -13.09 -14.87 23.54
CA LEU A 492 -12.04 -14.21 22.77
C LEU A 492 -10.94 -15.22 22.39
N LEU A 493 -10.49 -15.19 21.14
CA LEU A 493 -9.50 -16.10 20.55
C LEU A 493 -9.79 -17.58 20.89
N PRO A 494 -10.91 -18.14 20.40
CA PRO A 494 -11.35 -19.48 20.80
C PRO A 494 -10.40 -20.61 20.38
N GLU A 495 -9.51 -20.37 19.42
CA GLU A 495 -8.49 -21.33 18.96
C GLU A 495 -7.21 -21.31 19.80
N ALA A 496 -6.99 -20.25 20.60
CA ALA A 496 -5.85 -20.16 21.52
C ALA A 496 -6.10 -20.94 22.82
N GLU A 497 -5.03 -21.10 23.61
CA GLU A 497 -5.09 -21.61 24.98
C GLU A 497 -6.11 -20.80 25.82
N PRO A 498 -6.99 -21.45 26.61
CA PRO A 498 -8.05 -20.76 27.36
C PRO A 498 -7.55 -19.63 28.27
N GLU A 499 -6.41 -19.84 28.93
CA GLU A 499 -5.76 -18.85 29.80
C GLU A 499 -5.29 -17.61 29.04
N ILE A 500 -4.90 -17.74 27.77
CA ILE A 500 -4.54 -16.61 26.91
C ILE A 500 -5.79 -15.77 26.60
N GLY A 501 -6.88 -16.43 26.19
CA GLY A 501 -8.15 -15.75 25.89
C GLY A 501 -8.72 -15.03 27.12
N ALA A 502 -8.62 -15.66 28.30
CA ALA A 502 -9.06 -15.07 29.56
C ALA A 502 -8.21 -13.85 29.97
N ALA A 503 -6.87 -13.98 29.94
CA ALA A 503 -5.96 -12.89 30.29
C ALA A 503 -6.13 -11.70 29.34
N LEU A 504 -6.18 -11.95 28.02
CA LEU A 504 -6.38 -10.89 27.02
C LEU A 504 -7.72 -10.18 27.17
N THR A 505 -8.78 -10.89 27.57
CA THR A 505 -10.08 -10.30 27.87
C THR A 505 -9.98 -9.29 29.03
N GLY A 506 -9.21 -9.62 30.08
CA GLY A 506 -8.92 -8.70 31.17
C GLY A 506 -8.16 -7.45 30.71
N TYR A 507 -7.11 -7.63 29.91
CA TYR A 507 -6.33 -6.50 29.39
C TYR A 507 -7.13 -5.61 28.44
N PHE A 508 -8.04 -6.18 27.65
CA PHE A 508 -8.98 -5.41 26.84
C PHE A 508 -9.93 -4.56 27.70
N ALA A 509 -10.43 -5.11 28.81
CA ALA A 509 -11.25 -4.37 29.76
C ALA A 509 -10.47 -3.21 30.44
N ASP A 510 -9.20 -3.41 30.79
CA ASP A 510 -8.30 -2.37 31.32
C ASP A 510 -8.04 -1.23 30.31
N GLU A 511 -8.24 -1.49 29.02
CA GLU A 511 -8.19 -0.51 27.93
C GLU A 511 -9.57 0.08 27.58
N GLY A 512 -10.64 -0.31 28.28
CA GLY A 512 -11.99 0.20 28.07
C GLY A 512 -12.77 -0.48 26.94
N ILE A 513 -12.36 -1.68 26.54
CA ILE A 513 -13.08 -2.51 25.56
C ILE A 513 -14.05 -3.42 26.30
N ASP A 514 -15.35 -3.27 26.02
CA ASP A 514 -16.38 -4.14 26.61
C ASP A 514 -16.42 -5.48 25.87
N VAL A 515 -15.89 -6.55 26.48
CA VAL A 515 -15.89 -7.90 25.88
C VAL A 515 -17.07 -8.73 26.40
N LEU A 516 -18.05 -9.00 25.53
CA LEU A 516 -19.21 -9.82 25.84
C LEU A 516 -19.07 -11.21 25.21
N SER A 517 -18.75 -12.21 26.04
CA SER A 517 -18.56 -13.60 25.62
C SER A 517 -19.77 -14.49 25.95
N GLY A 518 -19.83 -15.68 25.34
CA GLY A 518 -20.84 -16.70 25.63
C GLY A 518 -22.25 -16.34 25.15
N VAL A 519 -22.39 -15.56 24.08
CA VAL A 519 -23.71 -15.08 23.64
C VAL A 519 -24.28 -15.79 22.41
N ALA A 520 -25.61 -15.86 22.35
CA ALA A 520 -26.37 -16.19 21.16
C ALA A 520 -26.83 -14.91 20.44
N TYR A 521 -26.54 -14.80 19.14
CA TYR A 521 -27.00 -13.70 18.30
C TYR A 521 -28.49 -13.87 18.00
N ARG A 522 -29.31 -12.83 18.19
CA ARG A 522 -30.77 -12.91 18.00
C ARG A 522 -31.26 -12.09 16.82
N ALA A 523 -31.01 -10.79 16.82
CA ALA A 523 -31.44 -9.90 15.77
C ALA A 523 -30.57 -8.65 15.74
N ILE A 524 -30.46 -8.03 14.58
CA ILE A 524 -29.84 -6.72 14.42
C ILE A 524 -30.79 -5.82 13.62
N GLY A 525 -30.83 -4.54 13.94
CA GLY A 525 -31.69 -3.58 13.25
C GLY A 525 -31.09 -2.20 13.21
N LYS A 526 -31.56 -1.39 12.25
CA LYS A 526 -31.21 0.03 12.15
C LYS A 526 -32.03 0.84 13.15
N THR A 527 -31.39 1.81 13.79
CA THR A 527 -32.06 2.82 14.63
C THR A 527 -32.01 4.19 13.93
N ALA A 528 -32.57 5.23 14.56
CA ALA A 528 -32.52 6.58 14.00
C ALA A 528 -31.07 7.10 13.83
N THR A 529 -30.16 6.69 14.72
CA THR A 529 -28.79 7.23 14.80
C THR A 529 -27.69 6.18 14.63
N GLY A 530 -28.02 4.90 14.44
CA GLY A 530 -27.05 3.82 14.33
C GLY A 530 -27.69 2.44 14.17
N ILE A 531 -27.22 1.48 14.95
CA ILE A 531 -27.65 0.08 14.95
C ILE A 531 -27.98 -0.38 16.36
N SER A 532 -28.82 -1.41 16.45
CA SER A 532 -29.16 -2.10 17.68
C SER A 532 -28.99 -3.59 17.49
N PHE A 533 -28.29 -4.25 18.41
CA PHE A 533 -27.98 -5.67 18.36
C PHE A 533 -28.50 -6.41 19.59
N ALA A 534 -29.48 -7.28 19.36
CA ALA A 534 -30.06 -8.13 20.38
C ALA A 534 -29.27 -9.44 20.49
N VAL A 535 -28.82 -9.73 21.71
CA VAL A 535 -28.14 -10.97 22.07
C VAL A 535 -28.82 -11.63 23.27
N THR A 536 -28.53 -12.91 23.48
CA THR A 536 -28.92 -13.61 24.71
C THR A 536 -27.69 -14.18 25.37
N ARG A 537 -27.54 -13.95 26.66
CA ARG A 537 -26.50 -14.51 27.53
C ARG A 537 -27.19 -15.12 28.74
N ASP A 538 -26.91 -16.39 29.05
CA ASP A 538 -27.46 -17.07 30.23
C ASP A 538 -29.00 -16.95 30.35
N GLY A 539 -29.69 -17.02 29.21
CA GLY A 539 -31.16 -16.88 29.12
C GLY A 539 -31.68 -15.43 29.20
N GLN A 540 -30.84 -14.45 29.55
CA GLN A 540 -31.20 -13.04 29.61
C GLN A 540 -30.98 -12.35 28.26
N LYS A 541 -31.95 -11.53 27.85
CA LYS A 541 -31.86 -10.71 26.63
C LYS A 541 -31.14 -9.41 26.95
N THR A 542 -30.17 -9.06 26.12
CA THR A 542 -29.43 -7.80 26.18
C THR A 542 -29.45 -7.16 24.81
N THR A 543 -29.62 -5.84 24.78
CA THR A 543 -29.54 -5.04 23.56
C THR A 543 -28.33 -4.14 23.65
N ILE A 544 -27.55 -4.08 22.58
CA ILE A 544 -26.34 -3.27 22.46
C ILE A 544 -26.55 -2.30 21.31
N ASP A 545 -26.47 -0.99 21.59
CA ASP A 545 -26.56 0.04 20.58
C ASP A 545 -25.16 0.56 20.22
N ALA A 546 -24.95 0.87 18.94
CA ALA A 546 -23.71 1.45 18.45
C ALA A 546 -23.94 2.30 17.19
N ASP A 547 -23.00 3.16 16.83
CA ASP A 547 -23.07 3.96 15.61
C ASP A 547 -22.83 3.07 14.38
N GLN A 548 -21.86 2.17 14.48
CA GLN A 548 -21.52 1.22 13.43
C GLN A 548 -21.26 -0.18 13.98
N VAL A 549 -21.39 -1.17 13.11
CA VAL A 549 -21.09 -2.59 13.41
C VAL A 549 -20.01 -3.11 12.46
N LEU A 550 -19.02 -3.81 12.99
CA LEU A 550 -17.94 -4.48 12.26
C LEU A 550 -18.08 -6.00 12.40
N LEU A 551 -18.25 -6.68 11.27
CA LEU A 551 -18.37 -8.13 11.20
C LEU A 551 -17.00 -8.79 10.97
N THR A 552 -16.59 -9.65 11.90
CA THR A 552 -15.33 -10.40 11.87
C THR A 552 -15.54 -11.90 12.14
N THR A 553 -16.71 -12.42 11.79
CA THR A 553 -17.15 -13.79 12.12
C THR A 553 -16.49 -14.92 11.33
N GLY A 554 -15.52 -14.60 10.48
CA GLY A 554 -14.78 -15.57 9.67
C GLY A 554 -14.63 -15.11 8.22
N ARG A 555 -14.17 -16.03 7.37
CA ARG A 555 -13.94 -15.80 5.94
C ARG A 555 -14.52 -16.96 5.13
N THR A 556 -15.19 -16.64 4.03
CA THR A 556 -15.77 -17.60 3.08
C THR A 556 -14.85 -17.76 1.87
N PRO A 557 -14.40 -18.99 1.54
CA PRO A 557 -13.63 -19.27 0.32
C PRO A 557 -14.33 -18.77 -0.94
N ASN A 558 -13.57 -18.21 -1.90
CA ASN A 558 -14.11 -17.73 -3.18
C ASN A 558 -14.16 -18.87 -4.19
N VAL A 559 -15.27 -19.61 -4.21
CA VAL A 559 -15.46 -20.82 -5.05
C VAL A 559 -16.59 -20.68 -6.06
N GLU A 560 -17.46 -19.70 -5.87
CA GLU A 560 -18.63 -19.46 -6.70
C GLU A 560 -18.22 -19.04 -8.13
N GLY A 561 -18.96 -19.54 -9.13
CA GLY A 561 -18.72 -19.20 -10.54
C GLY A 561 -17.46 -19.84 -11.16
N LEU A 562 -16.67 -20.62 -10.42
CA LEU A 562 -15.44 -21.25 -10.92
C LEU A 562 -15.66 -22.53 -11.75
N GLY A 563 -16.90 -23.02 -11.88
CA GLY A 563 -17.19 -24.26 -12.62
C GLY A 563 -16.66 -25.54 -11.93
N LEU A 564 -16.55 -25.53 -10.60
CA LEU A 564 -15.96 -26.64 -9.84
C LEU A 564 -16.77 -27.94 -9.96
N ALA A 565 -18.09 -27.86 -9.81
CA ALA A 565 -18.98 -29.01 -9.81
C ALA A 565 -18.98 -29.69 -11.19
N GLU A 566 -19.07 -28.91 -12.26
CA GLU A 566 -19.03 -29.34 -13.66
C GLU A 566 -17.70 -30.01 -14.02
N ARG A 567 -16.63 -29.71 -13.27
CA ARG A 567 -15.32 -30.33 -13.43
C ARG A 567 -14.98 -31.42 -12.42
N GLY A 568 -15.91 -31.76 -11.52
CA GLY A 568 -15.70 -32.78 -10.50
C GLY A 568 -14.69 -32.40 -9.43
N VAL A 569 -14.55 -31.10 -9.13
CA VAL A 569 -13.73 -30.59 -8.02
C VAL A 569 -14.59 -30.50 -6.77
N GLY A 570 -14.26 -31.29 -5.76
CA GLY A 570 -14.99 -31.38 -4.50
C GLY A 570 -14.77 -30.17 -3.60
N VAL A 571 -15.82 -29.81 -2.86
CA VAL A 571 -15.84 -28.72 -1.89
C VAL A 571 -16.28 -29.28 -0.54
N THR A 572 -15.61 -28.86 0.54
CA THR A 572 -15.94 -29.24 1.92
C THR A 572 -17.28 -28.63 2.36
N PRO A 573 -17.91 -29.14 3.44
CA PRO A 573 -19.12 -28.52 4.00
C PRO A 573 -18.95 -27.06 4.43
N LYS A 574 -17.71 -26.62 4.68
CA LYS A 574 -17.37 -25.22 5.02
C LYS A 574 -17.07 -24.35 3.77
N GLY A 575 -17.25 -24.88 2.56
CA GLY A 575 -17.10 -24.14 1.31
C GLY A 575 -15.67 -24.10 0.73
N GLY A 576 -14.67 -24.69 1.40
CA GLY A 576 -13.29 -24.74 0.88
C GLY A 576 -13.06 -25.88 -0.11
N ILE A 577 -12.21 -25.68 -1.13
CA ILE A 577 -11.83 -26.74 -2.08
C ILE A 577 -11.11 -27.87 -1.34
N VAL A 578 -11.57 -29.11 -1.55
CA VAL A 578 -10.93 -30.30 -0.97
C VAL A 578 -9.56 -30.49 -1.62
N VAL A 579 -8.52 -30.56 -0.80
CA VAL A 579 -7.15 -30.88 -1.22
C VAL A 579 -6.53 -31.95 -0.34
N ASP A 580 -5.63 -32.73 -0.91
CA ASP A 580 -4.80 -33.68 -0.16
C ASP A 580 -3.50 -33.04 0.38
N ASP A 581 -2.61 -33.88 0.94
CA ASP A 581 -1.30 -33.46 1.46
C ASP A 581 -0.32 -32.97 0.37
N ARG A 582 -0.67 -33.06 -0.91
CA ARG A 582 0.14 -32.61 -2.04
C ARG A 582 -0.48 -31.41 -2.76
N MET A 583 -1.53 -30.82 -2.18
CA MET A 583 -2.33 -29.72 -2.71
C MET A 583 -3.16 -30.09 -3.96
N ARG A 584 -3.35 -31.39 -4.23
CA ARG A 584 -4.17 -31.87 -5.35
C ARG A 584 -5.64 -31.81 -4.97
N THR A 585 -6.47 -31.37 -5.90
CA THR A 585 -7.93 -31.48 -5.73
C THR A 585 -8.42 -32.89 -6.04
N THR A 586 -9.73 -33.14 -5.92
CA THR A 586 -10.36 -34.39 -6.37
C THR A 586 -10.28 -34.61 -7.89
N ARG A 587 -9.84 -33.61 -8.67
CA ARG A 587 -9.65 -33.72 -10.11
C ARG A 587 -8.16 -33.71 -10.46
N ALA A 588 -7.70 -34.76 -11.13
CA ALA A 588 -6.33 -34.85 -11.61
C ALA A 588 -5.94 -33.65 -12.49
N GLY A 589 -4.73 -33.12 -12.29
CA GLY A 589 -4.23 -31.93 -12.97
C GLY A 589 -4.75 -30.59 -12.39
N ILE A 590 -5.67 -30.62 -11.42
CA ILE A 590 -6.16 -29.41 -10.75
C ILE A 590 -5.71 -29.42 -9.28
N TYR A 591 -5.14 -28.31 -8.86
CA TYR A 591 -4.60 -28.06 -7.54
C TYR A 591 -5.27 -26.83 -6.93
N ALA A 592 -5.24 -26.68 -5.61
CA ALA A 592 -5.69 -25.47 -4.95
C ALA A 592 -4.80 -25.11 -3.76
N ALA A 593 -4.60 -23.82 -3.52
CA ALA A 593 -3.74 -23.32 -2.45
C ALA A 593 -4.21 -21.97 -1.89
N GLY A 594 -3.90 -21.71 -0.62
CA GLY A 594 -4.31 -20.51 0.11
C GLY A 594 -5.77 -20.58 0.58
N ASP A 595 -6.34 -19.43 0.96
CA ASP A 595 -7.62 -19.36 1.68
C ASP A 595 -8.80 -20.05 0.97
N VAL A 596 -8.74 -20.25 -0.35
CA VAL A 596 -9.78 -20.98 -1.12
C VAL A 596 -9.95 -22.43 -0.65
N THR A 597 -8.93 -23.01 -0.03
CA THR A 597 -8.97 -24.36 0.54
C THR A 597 -9.65 -24.38 1.91
N GLY A 598 -9.79 -23.22 2.58
CA GLY A 598 -10.36 -23.10 3.92
C GLY A 598 -9.43 -23.55 5.07
N ARG A 599 -8.16 -23.88 4.78
CA ARG A 599 -7.13 -24.26 5.75
C ARG A 599 -6.05 -23.18 5.86
N ASP A 600 -5.40 -23.12 7.02
CA ASP A 600 -4.14 -22.39 7.25
C ASP A 600 -4.13 -20.98 6.60
N GLN A 601 -5.13 -20.13 6.92
CA GLN A 601 -5.40 -18.84 6.25
C GLN A 601 -4.39 -17.73 6.61
N PHE A 602 -3.11 -18.00 6.37
CA PHE A 602 -1.99 -17.10 6.56
C PHE A 602 -1.25 -16.91 5.23
N VAL A 603 -0.78 -15.68 4.97
CA VAL A 603 -0.12 -15.36 3.68
C VAL A 603 1.10 -16.23 3.41
N TYR A 604 1.90 -16.54 4.43
CA TYR A 604 3.09 -17.40 4.30
C TYR A 604 2.71 -18.86 4.03
N MET A 605 1.59 -19.35 4.56
CA MET A 605 1.08 -20.69 4.29
C MET A 605 0.42 -20.79 2.92
N ALA A 606 -0.27 -19.73 2.48
CA ALA A 606 -0.81 -19.62 1.13
C ALA A 606 0.31 -19.66 0.08
N ALA A 607 1.40 -18.91 0.28
CA ALA A 607 2.57 -18.94 -0.58
C ALA A 607 3.29 -20.31 -0.53
N TYR A 608 3.53 -20.86 0.66
CA TYR A 608 4.15 -22.19 0.82
C TYR A 608 3.37 -23.29 0.11
N GLY A 609 2.05 -23.36 0.32
CA GLY A 609 1.19 -24.35 -0.33
C GLY A 609 1.16 -24.17 -1.85
N ALA A 610 1.13 -22.94 -2.34
CA ALA A 610 1.11 -22.67 -3.78
C ALA A 610 2.44 -23.01 -4.46
N LYS A 611 3.57 -22.75 -3.80
CA LYS A 611 4.90 -23.21 -4.24
C LYS A 611 4.96 -24.73 -4.35
N LEU A 612 4.43 -25.46 -3.36
CA LEU A 612 4.34 -26.91 -3.41
C LEU A 612 3.43 -27.39 -4.54
N ALA A 613 2.24 -26.80 -4.68
CA ALA A 613 1.29 -27.11 -5.74
C ALA A 613 1.92 -26.94 -7.13
N ALA A 614 2.64 -25.84 -7.37
CA ALA A 614 3.36 -25.60 -8.63
C ALA A 614 4.44 -26.66 -8.90
N LYS A 615 5.24 -26.99 -7.89
CA LYS A 615 6.26 -28.05 -8.03
C LYS A 615 5.64 -29.42 -8.28
N ASN A 616 4.55 -29.75 -7.61
CA ASN A 616 3.85 -31.03 -7.76
C ASN A 616 3.20 -31.15 -9.14
N ALA A 617 2.52 -30.08 -9.58
CA ALA A 617 1.89 -29.99 -10.91
C ALA A 617 2.87 -30.23 -12.06
N LEU A 618 4.13 -29.79 -11.90
CA LEU A 618 5.19 -29.90 -12.90
C LEU A 618 6.09 -31.15 -12.74
N ASN A 619 6.26 -31.68 -11.53
CA ASN A 619 7.29 -32.69 -11.22
C ASN A 619 6.77 -33.97 -10.52
N GLY A 620 5.55 -34.41 -10.85
CA GLY A 620 5.09 -35.75 -10.48
C GLY A 620 4.64 -35.92 -9.03
N ASP A 621 4.13 -34.86 -8.40
CA ASP A 621 3.40 -34.93 -7.11
C ASP A 621 4.16 -35.63 -5.95
N SER A 622 5.43 -35.32 -5.74
CA SER A 622 6.24 -35.96 -4.68
C SER A 622 6.30 -35.19 -3.37
N LEU A 623 6.04 -33.88 -3.38
CA LEU A 623 6.21 -33.03 -2.21
C LEU A 623 4.94 -32.98 -1.36
N ARG A 624 5.11 -33.06 -0.05
CA ARG A 624 4.03 -32.98 0.94
C ARG A 624 4.01 -31.62 1.64
N TYR A 625 2.81 -31.15 1.91
CA TYR A 625 2.52 -29.98 2.73
C TYR A 625 2.60 -30.37 4.20
N ASP A 626 3.39 -29.61 4.95
CA ASP A 626 3.62 -29.81 6.37
C ASP A 626 3.43 -28.47 7.10
N ASN A 627 2.48 -28.45 8.06
CA ASN A 627 2.19 -27.31 8.93
C ASN A 627 2.46 -27.61 10.41
N THR A 628 3.16 -28.70 10.73
CA THR A 628 3.45 -29.09 12.12
C THR A 628 4.14 -27.97 12.93
N ALA A 629 5.04 -27.23 12.29
CA ALA A 629 5.76 -26.09 12.87
C ALA A 629 5.27 -24.73 12.33
N MET A 630 4.00 -24.61 11.94
CA MET A 630 3.41 -23.35 11.48
C MET A 630 3.22 -22.38 12.65
N PRO A 631 3.92 -21.24 12.70
CA PRO A 631 3.63 -20.20 13.68
C PRO A 631 2.34 -19.46 13.30
N ALA A 632 1.65 -18.91 14.29
CA ALA A 632 0.52 -18.02 14.14
C ALA A 632 0.67 -16.84 15.12
N VAL A 633 0.32 -15.63 14.67
CA VAL A 633 0.41 -14.41 15.48
C VAL A 633 -0.87 -13.60 15.34
N VAL A 634 -1.42 -13.15 16.47
CA VAL A 634 -2.45 -12.13 16.58
C VAL A 634 -1.79 -10.86 17.09
N PHE A 635 -1.88 -9.78 16.30
CA PHE A 635 -1.24 -8.51 16.60
C PHE A 635 -2.08 -7.64 17.56
N SER A 636 -2.61 -8.27 18.61
CA SER A 636 -3.06 -7.55 19.81
C SER A 636 -1.87 -7.09 20.64
N ASP A 637 -2.13 -6.35 21.72
CA ASP A 637 -1.15 -6.04 22.75
C ASP A 637 -1.71 -6.37 24.15
N PRO A 638 -1.13 -7.34 24.87
CA PRO A 638 0.01 -8.17 24.49
C PRO A 638 -0.26 -9.02 23.23
N GLN A 639 0.79 -9.30 22.46
CA GLN A 639 0.70 -10.12 21.25
C GLN A 639 0.45 -11.58 21.63
N VAL A 640 -0.44 -12.26 20.90
CA VAL A 640 -0.61 -13.70 21.03
C VAL A 640 0.16 -14.38 19.91
N ALA A 641 1.08 -15.26 20.25
CA ALA A 641 1.83 -16.06 19.29
C ALA A 641 1.77 -17.54 19.67
N SER A 642 1.63 -18.42 18.68
CA SER A 642 1.54 -19.86 18.92
C SER A 642 2.23 -20.65 17.82
N VAL A 643 2.67 -21.86 18.13
CA VAL A 643 3.14 -22.86 17.17
C VAL A 643 2.92 -24.26 17.72
N GLY A 644 2.58 -25.20 16.86
CA GLY A 644 2.32 -26.59 17.25
C GLY A 644 0.98 -26.77 17.98
N LEU A 645 0.93 -27.73 18.89
CA LEU A 645 -0.31 -28.18 19.53
C LEU A 645 -0.64 -27.39 20.80
N THR A 646 -1.91 -27.04 20.97
CA THR A 646 -2.45 -26.68 22.30
C THR A 646 -2.51 -27.92 23.20
N GLU A 647 -2.65 -27.71 24.50
CA GLU A 647 -2.83 -28.80 25.46
C GLU A 647 -4.02 -29.70 25.06
N ALA A 648 -5.17 -29.08 24.75
CA ALA A 648 -6.36 -29.80 24.34
C ALA A 648 -6.16 -30.57 23.02
N ALA A 649 -5.49 -29.97 22.04
CA ALA A 649 -5.20 -30.62 20.77
C ALA A 649 -4.22 -31.80 20.92
N ALA A 650 -3.18 -31.65 21.76
CA ALA A 650 -2.23 -32.72 22.02
C ALA A 650 -2.88 -33.92 22.72
N ARG A 651 -3.75 -33.67 23.71
CA ARG A 651 -4.54 -34.73 24.36
C ARG A 651 -5.49 -35.41 23.38
N ALA A 652 -6.20 -34.64 22.54
CA ALA A 652 -7.11 -35.18 21.53
C ALA A 652 -6.38 -36.03 20.48
N ALA A 653 -5.13 -35.69 20.17
CA ALA A 653 -4.25 -36.47 19.30
C ALA A 653 -3.63 -37.71 19.97
N GLY A 654 -3.93 -37.98 21.25
CA GLY A 654 -3.48 -39.16 21.98
C GLY A 654 -2.09 -39.05 22.59
N HIS A 655 -1.49 -37.85 22.64
CA HIS A 655 -0.20 -37.65 23.31
C HIS A 655 -0.34 -37.72 24.83
N SER A 656 0.61 -38.41 25.47
CA SER A 656 0.87 -38.20 26.90
C SER A 656 1.70 -36.94 27.04
N ILE A 657 1.20 -35.93 27.75
CA ILE A 657 1.83 -34.60 27.77
C ILE A 657 2.21 -34.13 29.17
N ARG A 658 3.23 -33.28 29.22
CA ARG A 658 3.54 -32.37 30.32
C ARG A 658 3.32 -30.94 29.85
N VAL A 659 2.98 -30.05 30.77
CA VAL A 659 2.74 -28.63 30.50
C VAL A 659 3.53 -27.79 31.49
N SER A 660 4.10 -26.69 31.00
CA SER A 660 4.64 -25.60 31.79
C SER A 660 3.89 -24.32 31.41
N THR A 661 3.55 -23.50 32.40
CA THR A 661 3.05 -22.14 32.20
C THR A 661 3.75 -21.22 33.19
N ILE A 662 4.39 -20.17 32.69
CA ILE A 662 4.99 -19.10 33.50
C ILE A 662 4.32 -17.76 33.19
N GLY A 663 4.19 -16.90 34.20
CA GLY A 663 3.79 -15.51 33.99
C GLY A 663 4.97 -14.65 33.52
N LEU A 664 4.68 -13.52 32.87
CA LEU A 664 5.74 -12.57 32.51
C LEU A 664 6.33 -11.82 33.72
N ASP A 665 5.71 -11.92 34.89
CA ASP A 665 6.30 -11.51 36.17
C ASP A 665 7.57 -12.30 36.54
N GLN A 666 7.82 -13.42 35.86
CA GLN A 666 9.04 -14.22 35.99
C GLN A 666 10.05 -13.96 34.87
N VAL A 667 9.72 -13.13 33.87
CA VAL A 667 10.59 -12.84 32.72
C VAL A 667 11.31 -11.52 32.95
N PRO A 668 12.65 -11.51 33.08
CA PRO A 668 13.43 -10.31 33.39
C PRO A 668 13.15 -9.13 32.45
N ARG A 669 12.97 -9.39 31.15
CA ARG A 669 12.64 -8.34 30.16
C ARG A 669 11.34 -7.61 30.50
N ALA A 670 10.31 -8.36 30.88
CA ALA A 670 8.99 -7.81 31.22
C ALA A 670 9.01 -7.04 32.54
N LEU A 671 9.77 -7.54 33.54
CA LEU A 671 10.04 -6.82 34.79
C LEU A 671 10.72 -5.47 34.52
N ALA A 672 11.78 -5.47 33.69
CA ALA A 672 12.49 -4.25 33.30
C ALA A 672 11.57 -3.27 32.53
N ALA A 673 10.66 -3.79 31.71
CA ALA A 673 9.67 -3.01 30.98
C ALA A 673 8.53 -2.46 31.87
N ARG A 674 8.42 -2.92 33.13
CA ARG A 674 7.27 -2.69 34.02
C ARG A 674 5.93 -3.05 33.36
N ASP A 675 5.95 -4.11 32.57
CA ASP A 675 4.80 -4.64 31.87
C ASP A 675 4.85 -6.17 31.91
N THR A 676 4.24 -6.72 32.95
CA THR A 676 4.18 -8.16 33.21
C THR A 676 2.86 -8.77 32.74
N ARG A 677 2.15 -8.08 31.82
CA ARG A 677 0.92 -8.61 31.22
C ARG A 677 1.26 -9.78 30.31
N GLY A 678 0.80 -10.98 30.66
CA GLY A 678 0.88 -12.14 29.79
C GLY A 678 1.52 -13.37 30.42
N LEU A 679 1.74 -14.38 29.59
CA LEU A 679 2.22 -15.70 29.98
C LEU A 679 2.95 -16.41 28.83
N ILE A 680 3.75 -17.40 29.16
CA ILE A 680 4.35 -18.34 28.20
C ILE A 680 3.99 -19.75 28.64
N LYS A 681 3.41 -20.53 27.73
CA LYS A 681 3.03 -21.92 27.93
C LYS A 681 3.73 -22.83 26.94
N LEU A 682 4.31 -23.91 27.43
CA LEU A 682 4.93 -24.97 26.63
C LEU A 682 4.18 -26.29 26.84
N VAL A 683 3.98 -27.02 25.74
CA VAL A 683 3.38 -28.36 25.72
C VAL A 683 4.44 -29.33 25.22
N ALA A 684 4.76 -30.34 26.00
CA ALA A 684 5.79 -31.32 25.68
C ALA A 684 5.27 -32.75 25.80
N ASP A 685 5.82 -33.66 25.00
CA ASP A 685 5.59 -35.09 25.13
C ASP A 685 6.20 -35.60 26.44
N ALA A 686 5.43 -36.34 27.23
CA ALA A 686 5.82 -36.75 28.57
C ALA A 686 6.94 -37.80 28.59
N VAL A 687 7.09 -38.58 27.52
CA VAL A 687 8.05 -39.69 27.45
C VAL A 687 9.34 -39.25 26.78
N SER A 688 9.24 -38.64 25.60
CA SER A 688 10.38 -38.21 24.80
C SER A 688 10.90 -36.83 25.17
N GLY A 689 10.13 -36.02 25.90
CA GLY A 689 10.47 -34.63 26.22
C GLY A 689 10.40 -33.69 25.01
N ARG A 690 9.97 -34.16 23.83
CA ARG A 690 9.87 -33.33 22.62
C ARG A 690 8.89 -32.19 22.82
N LEU A 691 9.28 -30.99 22.37
CA LEU A 691 8.38 -29.86 22.33
C LEU A 691 7.30 -30.11 21.27
N LEU A 692 6.03 -30.10 21.70
CA LEU A 692 4.86 -30.30 20.84
C LEU A 692 4.15 -29.00 20.51
N GLY A 693 4.25 -28.00 21.38
CA GLY A 693 3.66 -26.69 21.15
C GLY A 693 4.19 -25.62 22.10
N ALA A 694 4.13 -24.37 21.65
CA ALA A 694 4.46 -23.19 22.44
C ALA A 694 3.43 -22.10 22.19
N HIS A 695 3.02 -21.41 23.25
CA HIS A 695 1.98 -20.38 23.24
C HIS A 695 2.45 -19.21 24.10
N ILE A 696 2.49 -18.02 23.51
CA ILE A 696 3.03 -16.80 24.10
C ILE A 696 1.94 -15.74 24.07
N LEU A 697 1.70 -15.11 25.21
CA LEU A 697 0.98 -13.84 25.33
C LEU A 697 1.99 -12.86 25.92
N ALA A 698 2.54 -11.94 25.12
CA ALA A 698 3.56 -11.01 25.60
C ALA A 698 3.67 -9.74 24.76
N PRO A 699 3.99 -8.57 25.36
CA PRO A 699 4.49 -7.43 24.60
C PRO A 699 5.75 -7.85 23.84
N GLU A 700 5.82 -7.53 22.54
CA GLU A 700 6.94 -7.95 21.68
C GLU A 700 7.15 -9.48 21.64
N GLY A 701 6.10 -10.26 21.90
CA GLY A 701 6.14 -11.73 21.94
C GLY A 701 6.14 -12.41 20.57
N ALA A 702 5.74 -11.70 19.50
CA ALA A 702 5.57 -12.27 18.16
C ALA A 702 6.87 -12.87 17.62
N ASP A 703 8.01 -12.21 17.81
CA ASP A 703 9.28 -12.71 17.26
C ASP A 703 9.81 -13.92 18.04
N SER A 704 9.48 -14.01 19.34
CA SER A 704 9.95 -15.10 20.21
C SER A 704 9.42 -16.46 19.78
N ILE A 705 8.23 -16.52 19.17
CA ILE A 705 7.62 -17.78 18.73
C ILE A 705 8.44 -18.51 17.67
N GLN A 706 9.23 -17.78 16.88
CA GLN A 706 9.99 -18.36 15.78
C GLN A 706 11.07 -19.33 16.28
N THR A 707 11.62 -19.08 17.47
CA THR A 707 12.56 -20.02 18.13
C THR A 707 11.87 -21.34 18.46
N ALA A 708 10.64 -21.29 19.01
CA ALA A 708 9.87 -22.49 19.27
C ALA A 708 9.46 -23.21 17.98
N ALA A 709 9.16 -22.48 16.89
CA ALA A 709 8.85 -23.08 15.60
C ALA A 709 10.04 -23.86 15.04
N LEU A 710 11.26 -23.32 15.15
CA LEU A 710 12.47 -24.04 14.76
C LEU A 710 12.71 -25.26 15.66
N ALA A 711 12.51 -25.13 16.97
CA ALA A 711 12.66 -26.24 17.91
C ALA A 711 11.72 -27.42 17.58
N ILE A 712 10.43 -27.14 17.33
CA ILE A 712 9.44 -28.15 16.94
C ILE A 712 9.82 -28.77 15.59
N ARG A 713 10.21 -27.95 14.61
CA ARG A 713 10.61 -28.44 13.28
C ARG A 713 11.80 -29.39 13.33
N GLN A 714 12.74 -29.16 14.25
CA GLN A 714 13.92 -30.01 14.44
C GLN A 714 13.69 -31.15 15.44
N GLY A 715 12.50 -31.24 16.05
CA GLY A 715 12.18 -32.27 17.03
C GLY A 715 12.97 -32.13 18.33
N LEU A 716 13.36 -30.92 18.72
CA LEU A 716 14.09 -30.65 19.95
C LEU A 716 13.24 -30.93 21.20
N THR A 717 13.91 -31.29 22.28
CA THR A 717 13.30 -31.51 23.59
C THR A 717 13.25 -30.22 24.42
N ILE A 718 12.45 -30.23 25.49
CA ILE A 718 12.47 -29.18 26.50
C ILE A 718 13.83 -29.07 27.20
N GLY A 719 14.58 -30.17 27.30
CA GLY A 719 15.95 -30.16 27.82
C GLY A 719 16.89 -29.39 26.90
N ASP A 720 16.84 -29.66 25.59
CA ASP A 720 17.64 -28.92 24.60
C ASP A 720 17.37 -27.41 24.66
N LEU A 721 16.10 -27.02 24.86
CA LEU A 721 15.70 -25.63 25.00
C LEU A 721 16.21 -25.00 26.31
N ALA A 722 16.17 -25.74 27.42
CA ALA A 722 16.68 -25.31 28.72
C ALA A 722 18.21 -25.13 28.74
N ASP A 723 18.94 -26.05 28.09
CA ASP A 723 20.40 -26.07 28.01
C ASP A 723 20.96 -25.01 27.05
N THR A 724 20.13 -24.53 26.12
CA THR A 724 20.51 -23.48 25.17
C THR A 724 20.79 -22.15 25.90
N ILE A 725 21.83 -21.44 25.46
CA ILE A 725 22.14 -20.10 25.96
C ILE A 725 21.20 -19.10 25.28
N PHE A 726 20.35 -18.45 26.08
CA PHE A 726 19.52 -17.33 25.66
C PHE A 726 20.10 -16.01 26.16
N PRO A 727 20.06 -14.93 25.36
CA PRO A 727 20.43 -13.60 25.85
C PRO A 727 19.51 -13.17 27.00
N TYR A 728 20.12 -12.80 28.12
CA TYR A 728 19.42 -12.24 29.28
C TYR A 728 18.66 -10.96 28.91
N LEU A 729 17.52 -10.70 29.58
CA LEU A 729 16.66 -9.53 29.33
C LEU A 729 16.11 -9.47 27.90
N THR A 730 15.74 -10.63 27.34
CA THR A 730 14.96 -10.71 26.10
C THR A 730 13.64 -11.42 26.33
N THR A 731 12.59 -11.10 25.59
CA THR A 731 11.30 -11.81 25.71
C THR A 731 11.45 -13.30 25.39
N VAL A 732 12.34 -13.63 24.45
CA VAL A 732 12.61 -15.00 24.03
C VAL A 732 13.28 -15.85 25.12
N GLU A 733 13.99 -15.24 26.07
CA GLU A 733 14.50 -15.91 27.28
C GLU A 733 13.37 -16.61 28.07
N GLY A 734 12.15 -16.08 28.01
CA GLY A 734 10.99 -16.69 28.65
C GLY A 734 10.70 -18.12 28.16
N LEU A 735 11.10 -18.48 26.93
CA LEU A 735 11.02 -19.87 26.46
C LEU A 735 11.94 -20.81 27.25
N LYS A 736 13.17 -20.36 27.58
CA LYS A 736 14.09 -21.12 28.42
C LYS A 736 13.54 -21.25 29.84
N LEU A 737 13.05 -20.16 30.43
CA LEU A 737 12.50 -20.18 31.79
C LEU A 737 11.28 -21.10 31.88
N ALA A 738 10.41 -21.10 30.86
CA ALA A 738 9.30 -22.05 30.77
C ALA A 738 9.81 -23.49 30.66
N ALA A 739 10.85 -23.75 29.84
CA ALA A 739 11.45 -25.07 29.73
C ALA A 739 12.04 -25.59 31.07
N LEU A 740 12.69 -24.71 31.84
CA LEU A 740 13.23 -25.05 33.16
C LEU A 740 12.14 -25.34 34.19
N SER A 741 10.99 -24.67 34.07
CA SER A 741 9.88 -24.81 35.02
C SER A 741 9.16 -26.16 34.98
N PHE A 742 9.49 -27.02 34.02
CA PHE A 742 9.02 -28.41 34.01
C PHE A 742 9.56 -29.21 35.21
N ASP A 743 10.79 -28.93 35.65
CA ASP A 743 11.49 -29.71 36.69
C ASP A 743 11.95 -28.87 37.90
N LYS A 744 11.95 -27.53 37.79
CA LYS A 744 12.41 -26.60 38.83
C LYS A 744 11.35 -25.52 39.11
N GLU A 745 11.33 -24.98 40.32
CA GLU A 745 10.57 -23.75 40.59
C GLU A 745 11.35 -22.53 40.08
N VAL A 746 10.76 -21.75 39.18
CA VAL A 746 11.43 -20.58 38.56
C VAL A 746 11.89 -19.57 39.62
N ALA A 747 11.10 -19.35 40.68
CA ALA A 747 11.45 -18.44 41.77
C ALA A 747 12.73 -18.84 42.54
N LYS A 748 13.20 -20.08 42.40
CA LYS A 748 14.43 -20.60 43.02
C LYS A 748 15.64 -20.57 42.07
N LEU A 749 15.47 -20.11 40.83
CA LEU A 749 16.54 -19.97 39.85
C LEU A 749 17.28 -18.64 40.07
N SER A 750 18.62 -18.68 40.10
CA SER A 750 19.41 -17.45 40.07
C SER A 750 19.34 -16.78 38.69
N CYS A 751 19.75 -15.51 38.62
CA CYS A 751 19.89 -14.78 37.36
C CYS A 751 20.72 -15.63 36.36
N CYS A 752 20.10 -16.06 35.26
CA CYS A 752 20.66 -16.92 34.22
C CYS A 752 20.92 -18.41 34.57
N ALA A 753 20.36 -18.96 35.65
CA ALA A 753 20.53 -20.38 35.97
C ALA A 753 19.97 -21.30 34.85
N GLY A 754 20.74 -22.33 34.49
CA GLY A 754 20.29 -23.49 33.72
C GLY A 754 19.91 -24.66 34.62
#